data_AF-A0A2V9W143-F1
#
_entry.id   AF-A0A2V9W143-F1
#
_cell.length_a   1.000
_cell.length_b   1.000
_cell.length_c   1.000
_cell.angle_alpha   90.00
_cell.angle_beta   90.00
_cell.angle_gamma   90.00
#
_symmetry.space_group_name_H-M   'P 1'
#
loop_
_entity.id
_entity.type
_entity.pdbx_description
1 polymer ?
#
loop_
_entity_poly.entity_id
_entity_poly.type
_entity_poly.pdbx_seq_one_letter_code
_entity_poly.pdbx_strand_id
1 'polypeptide(L)'
;WKGRYTAFLNGARYKSQTSEKDVEGNPEYATLNDAWKKASADSSAQAAEVRKKLDDAGARLLAVQSVFTDRRAYVNALTYELETSDSASSKASKQKEIDKYKAEKATVEFPDGSKKQFTFKELEDTYNEIRDERTKLSLELGDVLKPVTAARAKMDEYVTDHLVDLTPHQIDGLKKRATEWDPAIVQINVAEANIVDRCESCHMNAREPVKVTAAAMTEKGAKKPDEYADALTSHPEPEILKIHDPEKFACSPCHQGNGRATTSVEKAHGNYEHWLWPLYPKENSQAGCQTCHAADMVLASGDVQFVGINNGKDLFRQRGCNGCHRYEGYDKEPEDLNSVGQQIKQIDTEKKDNTKQSASLMKQADAAESNDEANKLNTEAVDLRVANSKLDARLQQLDFQSHSLMQDMKKIGPNLKDVRLKLNKNWIPVWLKKPTDFRPTTKMPNFRLTDHQIQAISAYIWQTGFTDPLPKHKPGNAAHGKELFEERGCLACHSIGEGDQMQGGNFAANLTRVGEKANYDYLVRWIHNARQRTRPYCPYEKKDIGPEDYAKKRLPYQFDLDHSKCPNDGHELQVQNMTVMPSLRLSPEDAEDIATYLMTQKKQEPSSYADASYMDDPALKEEGKKWVRHYGCGGCHEISGMEDEGRIGTELTFEGSKPIERLDFALFTEAAQRGGNGAEPIKDKEDLARLPDGPAKESWYDHKGFFEHKLAEPNVYDLGKEKSETEKLRMPNAHLTKDQVLDLTTFLLGSQETSLPQNYQYKPGDARHDIQEGWWVITKYNCMGCHQIIPGQKTILMGLKQYQDVQEQLPPKLLTEGARVDPEWLRKVLSNPALSTTDTNRNGVRPYLKVRMPTFSFSDNELRKLVRFFEALSQQPLPYIPEEVPTLTAKETDMARSLFSSTAAPCLKCHATGDPSHDKIATAPNFLLAKERLKPDWVERWITDPQAVSPGTSMPSGLFKQQNNQWVFSGPTPTTFNGFEGDHRKLLTDYIFPIDCGGTAEGGIVNAACEGCHRAASK
;
A
#
# COMPACT_ATOMS: atom_id res chain seq x y z
N TRP A 1 36.18 -19.45 -9.33
CA TRP A 1 35.85 -18.06 -8.96
C TRP A 1 37.04 -17.09 -9.10
N LYS A 2 38.08 -17.17 -8.26
CA LYS A 2 39.21 -16.19 -8.19
C LYS A 2 39.69 -15.68 -9.55
N GLY A 3 40.11 -16.57 -10.44
CA GLY A 3 40.62 -16.18 -11.77
C GLY A 3 39.62 -15.40 -12.63
N ARG A 4 38.34 -15.80 -12.62
CA ARG A 4 37.26 -15.14 -13.36
C ARG A 4 36.94 -13.77 -12.75
N TYR A 5 36.84 -13.70 -11.42
CA TYR A 5 36.53 -12.45 -10.72
C TYR A 5 37.66 -11.42 -10.81
N THR A 6 38.92 -11.83 -10.64
CA THR A 6 40.08 -10.94 -10.83
C THR A 6 40.16 -10.41 -12.26
N ALA A 7 39.84 -11.23 -13.27
CA ALA A 7 39.78 -10.78 -14.66
C ALA A 7 38.67 -9.73 -14.88
N PHE A 8 37.48 -9.96 -14.31
CA PHE A 8 36.39 -8.98 -14.30
C PHE A 8 36.81 -7.66 -13.62
N LEU A 9 37.38 -7.72 -12.42
CA LEU A 9 37.82 -6.53 -11.68
C LEU A 9 38.91 -5.75 -12.42
N ASN A 10 39.81 -6.41 -13.16
CA ASN A 10 40.78 -5.71 -14.00
C ASN A 10 40.10 -4.93 -15.13
N GLY A 11 39.07 -5.49 -15.76
CA GLY A 11 38.25 -4.80 -16.75
C GLY A 11 37.45 -3.64 -16.15
N ALA A 12 36.82 -3.86 -14.99
CA ALA A 12 36.06 -2.84 -14.27
C ALA A 12 36.97 -1.67 -13.83
N ARG A 13 38.16 -1.97 -13.32
CA ARG A 13 39.16 -0.96 -12.92
C ARG A 13 39.58 -0.09 -14.09
N TYR A 14 39.82 -0.69 -15.27
CA TYR A 14 40.17 0.08 -16.47
C TYR A 14 39.05 1.06 -16.86
N LYS A 15 37.79 0.60 -16.88
CA LYS A 15 36.63 1.45 -17.17
C LYS A 15 36.46 2.57 -16.14
N SER A 16 36.55 2.23 -14.86
CA SER A 16 36.47 3.18 -13.76
C SER A 16 37.57 4.24 -13.85
N GLN A 17 38.81 3.86 -14.17
CA GLN A 17 39.92 4.79 -14.36
C GLN A 17 39.73 5.73 -15.57
N THR A 18 39.05 5.28 -16.62
CA THR A 18 38.65 6.16 -17.74
C THR A 18 37.59 7.15 -17.30
N SER A 19 36.54 6.69 -16.61
CA SER A 19 35.47 7.54 -16.10
C SER A 19 35.97 8.56 -15.07
N GLU A 20 36.86 8.15 -14.17
CA GLU A 20 37.48 9.04 -13.18
C GLU A 20 38.26 10.15 -13.90
N LYS A 21 39.06 9.82 -14.92
CA LYS A 21 39.76 10.84 -15.73
C LYS A 21 38.82 11.82 -16.44
N ASP A 22 37.64 11.37 -16.87
CA ASP A 22 36.65 12.23 -17.52
C ASP A 22 36.02 13.20 -16.50
N VAL A 23 35.74 12.73 -15.27
CA VAL A 23 35.27 13.58 -14.15
C VAL A 23 36.38 14.54 -13.69
N GLU A 24 37.61 14.05 -13.59
CA GLU A 24 38.78 14.85 -13.21
C GLU A 24 39.13 15.93 -14.24
N GLY A 25 38.78 15.71 -15.50
CA GLY A 25 38.92 16.69 -16.58
C GLY A 25 37.86 17.81 -16.54
N ASN A 26 36.86 17.72 -15.67
CA ASN A 26 35.81 18.73 -15.55
C ASN A 26 36.33 19.99 -14.80
N PRO A 27 36.10 21.21 -15.34
CA PRO A 27 36.49 22.47 -14.69
C PRO A 27 35.95 22.64 -13.25
N GLU A 28 34.78 22.09 -12.96
CA GLU A 28 34.14 22.16 -11.64
C GLU A 28 34.84 21.24 -10.63
N TYR A 29 35.25 20.03 -11.03
CA TYR A 29 36.11 19.16 -10.23
C TYR A 29 37.47 19.81 -9.97
N ALA A 30 38.10 20.41 -10.99
CA ALA A 30 39.38 21.10 -10.82
C ALA A 30 39.30 22.20 -9.75
N THR A 31 38.18 22.94 -9.71
CA THR A 31 37.92 23.97 -8.70
C THR A 31 37.77 23.38 -7.29
N LEU A 32 37.03 22.27 -7.15
CA LEU A 32 36.86 21.57 -5.88
C LEU A 32 38.18 20.95 -5.38
N ASN A 33 38.97 20.38 -6.29
CA ASN A 33 40.27 19.79 -6.01
C ASN A 33 41.29 20.86 -5.57
N ASP A 34 41.30 22.03 -6.22
CA ASP A 34 42.15 23.15 -5.82
C ASP A 34 41.75 23.72 -4.45
N ALA A 35 40.44 23.78 -4.17
CA ALA A 35 39.93 24.16 -2.85
C ALA A 35 40.37 23.16 -1.76
N TRP A 36 40.32 21.86 -2.04
CA TRP A 36 40.79 20.82 -1.11
C TRP A 36 42.32 20.85 -0.91
N LYS A 37 43.10 21.03 -1.98
CA LYS A 37 44.56 21.16 -1.90
C LYS A 37 44.97 22.37 -1.09
N LYS A 38 44.30 23.50 -1.30
CA LYS A 38 44.52 24.73 -0.53
C LYS A 38 44.19 24.52 0.94
N ALA A 39 43.02 23.97 1.26
CA ALA A 39 42.64 23.66 2.65
C ALA A 39 43.63 22.68 3.31
N SER A 40 44.11 21.67 2.58
CA SER A 40 45.12 20.73 3.08
C SER A 40 46.47 21.41 3.33
N ALA A 41 46.90 22.31 2.45
CA ALA A 41 48.15 23.04 2.61
C ALA A 41 48.10 24.00 3.80
N ASP A 42 46.99 24.74 3.94
CA ASP A 42 46.77 25.71 5.01
C ASP A 42 46.71 25.03 6.40
N SER A 43 46.11 23.84 6.49
CA SER A 43 46.02 23.07 7.74
C SER A 43 47.23 22.15 8.01
N SER A 44 48.15 21.98 7.05
CA SER A 44 49.24 20.98 7.12
C SER A 44 50.17 21.15 8.32
N ALA A 45 50.71 22.36 8.51
CA ALA A 45 51.68 22.63 9.57
C ALA A 45 51.05 22.47 10.97
N GLN A 46 49.84 22.99 11.15
CA GLN A 46 49.12 22.93 12.43
C GLN A 46 48.64 21.50 12.73
N ALA A 47 48.15 20.76 11.74
CA ALA A 47 47.76 19.36 11.91
C ALA A 47 48.96 18.45 12.24
N ALA A 48 50.13 18.71 11.64
CA ALA A 48 51.36 17.98 11.95
C ALA A 48 51.84 18.23 13.39
N GLU A 49 51.73 19.47 13.88
CA GLU A 49 52.07 19.82 15.25
C GLU A 49 51.14 19.13 16.27
N VAL A 50 49.82 19.19 16.04
CA VAL A 50 48.83 18.56 16.93
C VAL A 50 48.95 17.03 16.89
N ARG A 51 49.21 16.41 15.73
CA ARG A 51 49.49 14.96 15.64
C ARG A 51 50.71 14.55 16.45
N LYS A 52 51.80 15.31 16.38
CA LYS A 52 52.99 15.04 17.19
C LYS A 52 52.70 15.08 18.69
N LYS A 53 51.86 16.02 19.14
CA LYS A 53 51.40 16.08 20.55
C LYS A 53 50.47 14.92 20.91
N LEU A 54 49.59 14.53 19.98
CA LEU A 54 48.68 13.40 20.16
C LEU A 54 49.43 12.06 20.26
N ASP A 55 50.46 11.87 19.44
CA ASP A 55 51.32 10.68 19.45
C ASP A 55 52.11 10.58 20.75
N ASP A 56 52.66 11.70 21.23
CA ASP A 56 53.34 11.79 22.53
C ASP A 56 52.38 11.46 23.71
N ALA A 57 51.19 12.09 23.75
CA ALA A 57 50.17 11.79 24.75
C ALA A 57 49.70 10.33 24.68
N GLY A 58 49.59 9.76 23.48
CA GLY A 58 49.28 8.35 23.25
C GLY A 58 50.35 7.41 23.80
N ALA A 59 51.62 7.71 23.57
CA ALA A 59 52.74 6.94 24.10
C ALA A 59 52.83 7.02 25.63
N ARG A 60 52.60 8.21 26.22
CA ARG A 60 52.49 8.39 27.68
C ARG A 60 51.30 7.61 28.27
N LEU A 61 50.15 7.63 27.59
CA LEU A 61 48.94 6.92 28.04
C LEU A 61 49.17 5.40 28.04
N LEU A 62 49.78 4.85 26.98
CA LEU A 62 50.11 3.43 26.87
C LEU A 62 51.05 2.97 27.99
N ALA A 63 52.09 3.77 28.29
CA ALA A 63 53.01 3.48 29.39
C ALA A 63 52.28 3.37 30.73
N VAL A 64 51.40 4.32 31.07
CA VAL A 64 50.62 4.31 32.31
C VAL A 64 49.55 3.22 32.30
N GLN A 65 48.85 3.03 31.17
CA GLN A 65 47.77 2.06 31.01
C GLN A 65 48.23 0.63 31.24
N SER A 66 49.43 0.26 30.74
CA SER A 66 49.98 -1.09 30.93
C SER A 66 50.09 -1.44 32.43
N VAL A 67 50.64 -0.53 33.23
CA VAL A 67 50.80 -0.73 34.69
C VAL A 67 49.48 -0.59 35.45
N PHE A 68 48.61 0.35 35.05
CA PHE A 68 47.32 0.59 35.71
C PHE A 68 46.33 -0.56 35.47
N THR A 69 46.29 -1.13 34.26
CA THR A 69 45.37 -2.23 33.90
C THR A 69 45.65 -3.47 34.74
N ASP A 70 46.92 -3.85 34.88
CA ASP A 70 47.33 -5.00 35.68
C ASP A 70 46.96 -4.82 37.16
N ARG A 71 47.26 -3.64 37.72
CA ARG A 71 46.92 -3.33 39.11
C ARG A 71 45.42 -3.26 39.36
N ARG A 72 44.65 -2.71 38.41
CA ARG A 72 43.18 -2.65 38.48
C ARG A 72 42.55 -4.02 38.37
N ALA A 73 43.07 -4.89 37.51
CA ALA A 73 42.62 -6.28 37.42
C ALA A 73 42.82 -7.02 38.75
N TYR A 74 43.96 -6.83 39.41
CA TYR A 74 44.24 -7.41 40.73
C TYR A 74 43.29 -6.87 41.82
N VAL A 75 43.08 -5.55 41.88
CA VAL A 75 42.13 -4.93 42.83
C VAL A 75 40.69 -5.40 42.58
N ASN A 76 40.27 -5.56 41.32
CA ASN A 76 38.93 -6.03 40.97
C ASN A 76 38.73 -7.51 41.36
N ALA A 77 39.75 -8.36 41.16
CA ALA A 77 39.70 -9.76 41.59
C ALA A 77 39.54 -9.85 43.12
N LEU A 78 40.32 -9.08 43.88
CA LEU A 78 40.20 -9.02 45.35
C LEU A 78 38.85 -8.43 45.80
N THR A 79 38.31 -7.44 45.07
CA THR A 79 36.99 -6.86 45.35
C THR A 79 35.87 -7.88 45.11
N TYR A 80 35.95 -8.64 44.02
CA TYR A 80 34.99 -9.71 43.74
C TYR A 80 35.04 -10.81 44.81
N GLU A 81 36.23 -11.23 45.24
CA GLU A 81 36.40 -12.17 46.36
C GLU A 81 35.82 -11.61 47.68
N LEU A 82 35.94 -10.30 47.92
CA LEU A 82 35.35 -9.63 49.08
C LEU A 82 33.82 -9.60 49.01
N GLU A 83 33.25 -9.34 47.83
CA GLU A 83 31.79 -9.29 47.62
C GLU A 83 31.14 -10.69 47.72
N THR A 84 31.82 -11.71 47.20
CA THR A 84 31.31 -13.10 47.14
C THR A 84 31.61 -13.96 48.37
N SER A 85 32.43 -13.48 49.30
CA SER A 85 32.77 -14.21 50.54
C SER A 85 31.65 -14.14 51.57
N ASP A 86 31.23 -15.27 52.16
CA ASP A 86 30.15 -15.31 53.17
C ASP A 86 30.61 -15.00 54.63
N SER A 87 31.92 -14.92 54.88
CA SER A 87 32.48 -14.68 56.22
C SER A 87 32.94 -13.23 56.44
N ALA A 88 32.49 -12.62 57.56
CA ALA A 88 32.90 -11.27 57.96
C ALA A 88 34.42 -11.13 58.20
N SER A 89 35.09 -12.17 58.71
CA SER A 89 36.55 -12.15 58.93
C SER A 89 37.33 -12.20 57.61
N SER A 90 36.83 -12.96 56.63
CA SER A 90 37.39 -13.05 55.28
C SER A 90 37.25 -11.71 54.55
N LYS A 91 36.06 -11.07 54.63
CA LYS A 91 35.85 -9.72 54.09
C LYS A 91 36.81 -8.69 54.69
N ALA A 92 36.99 -8.70 56.02
CA ALA A 92 37.92 -7.78 56.68
C ALA A 92 39.40 -8.01 56.30
N SER A 93 39.80 -9.26 56.08
CA SER A 93 41.14 -9.61 55.60
C SER A 93 41.37 -9.13 54.17
N LYS A 94 40.41 -9.38 53.26
CA LYS A 94 40.47 -8.97 51.86
C LYS A 94 40.45 -7.44 51.72
N GLN A 95 39.69 -6.74 52.57
CA GLN A 95 39.71 -5.27 52.59
C GLN A 95 41.09 -4.72 52.97
N LYS A 96 41.74 -5.28 54.01
CA LYS A 96 43.10 -4.89 54.39
C LYS A 96 44.12 -5.17 53.29
N GLU A 97 43.95 -6.27 52.56
CA GLU A 97 44.80 -6.64 51.42
C GLU A 97 44.65 -5.63 50.26
N ILE A 98 43.41 -5.25 49.92
CA ILE A 98 43.11 -4.20 48.94
C ILE A 98 43.73 -2.87 49.37
N ASP A 99 43.55 -2.45 50.62
CA ASP A 99 44.04 -1.16 51.12
C ASP A 99 45.58 -1.12 51.12
N LYS A 100 46.23 -2.22 51.51
CA LYS A 100 47.69 -2.36 51.44
C LYS A 100 48.18 -2.29 49.98
N TYR A 101 47.56 -3.05 49.08
CA TYR A 101 47.96 -3.08 47.67
C TYR A 101 47.77 -1.73 46.98
N LYS A 102 46.70 -0.99 47.31
CA LYS A 102 46.48 0.37 46.81
C LYS A 102 47.55 1.37 47.29
N ALA A 103 48.12 1.16 48.48
CA ALA A 103 49.19 1.98 49.05
C ALA A 103 50.60 1.64 48.51
N GLU A 104 50.79 0.46 47.91
CA GLU A 104 52.07 0.06 47.31
C GLU A 104 52.37 0.86 46.05
N LYS A 105 53.63 1.28 45.86
CA LYS A 105 54.06 2.06 44.70
C LYS A 105 54.42 1.17 43.51
N ALA A 106 53.95 1.53 42.33
CA ALA A 106 54.30 0.93 41.04
C ALA A 106 55.27 1.84 40.29
N THR A 107 56.24 1.27 39.57
CA THR A 107 57.11 2.06 38.68
C THR A 107 56.54 2.08 37.27
N VAL A 108 56.36 3.27 36.69
CA VAL A 108 56.04 3.47 35.28
C VAL A 108 57.26 4.08 34.59
N GLU A 109 57.63 3.52 33.45
CA GLU A 109 58.68 4.02 32.56
C GLU A 109 58.03 4.76 31.40
N PHE A 110 58.30 6.06 31.28
CA PHE A 110 57.74 6.92 30.23
C PHE A 110 58.59 6.87 28.94
N PRO A 111 58.03 7.26 27.78
CA PRO A 111 58.72 7.22 26.50
C PRO A 111 60.02 8.05 26.42
N ASP A 112 60.18 9.03 27.31
CA ASP A 112 61.39 9.86 27.44
C ASP A 112 62.51 9.18 28.25
N GLY A 113 62.29 7.95 28.72
CA GLY A 113 63.20 7.19 29.56
C GLY A 113 63.11 7.52 31.06
N SER A 114 62.21 8.42 31.46
CA SER A 114 62.01 8.75 32.88
C SER A 114 61.22 7.65 33.60
N LYS A 115 61.63 7.33 34.83
CA LYS A 115 60.96 6.35 35.70
C LYS A 115 60.35 7.06 36.89
N LYS A 116 59.03 6.94 37.06
CA LYS A 116 58.30 7.54 38.18
C LYS A 116 57.51 6.48 38.94
N GLN A 117 57.36 6.69 40.24
CA GLN A 117 56.61 5.79 41.11
C GLN A 117 55.27 6.39 41.52
N PHE A 118 54.22 5.58 41.43
CA PHE A 118 52.84 5.99 41.69
C PHE A 118 52.12 4.99 42.58
N THR A 119 51.29 5.46 43.50
CA THR A 119 50.26 4.65 44.17
C THR A 119 49.10 4.34 43.23
N PHE A 120 48.18 3.46 43.62
CA PHE A 120 47.02 3.11 42.76
C PHE A 120 46.18 4.34 42.38
N LYS A 121 45.94 5.23 43.35
CA LYS A 121 45.17 6.47 43.12
C LYS A 121 45.91 7.44 42.21
N GLU A 122 47.21 7.64 42.42
CA GLU A 122 48.02 8.51 41.56
C GLU A 122 48.13 7.98 40.13
N LEU A 123 48.13 6.65 39.91
CA LEU A 123 48.04 6.05 38.58
C LEU A 123 46.70 6.32 37.90
N GLU A 124 45.60 6.18 38.62
CA GLU A 124 44.26 6.45 38.11
C GLU A 124 44.10 7.93 37.71
N ASP A 125 44.54 8.84 38.57
CA ASP A 125 44.51 10.28 38.32
C ASP A 125 45.38 10.62 37.10
N THR A 126 46.63 10.12 37.04
CA THR A 126 47.54 10.35 35.90
C THR A 126 47.00 9.76 34.59
N TYR A 127 46.37 8.57 34.63
CA TYR A 127 45.74 7.96 33.47
C TYR A 127 44.58 8.83 32.93
N ASN A 128 43.73 9.33 33.83
CA ASN A 128 42.60 10.18 33.46
C ASN A 128 43.06 11.53 32.90
N GLU A 129 44.07 12.16 33.51
CA GLU A 129 44.65 13.42 33.01
C GLU A 129 45.21 13.30 31.59
N ILE A 130 46.01 12.28 31.31
CA ILE A 130 46.60 12.08 29.97
C ILE A 130 45.51 11.70 28.95
N ARG A 131 44.49 10.93 29.37
CA ARG A 131 43.35 10.60 28.52
C ARG A 131 42.56 11.85 28.14
N ASP A 132 42.34 12.75 29.09
CA ASP A 132 41.60 13.99 28.87
C ASP A 132 42.43 14.98 28.03
N GLU A 133 43.75 15.05 28.23
CA GLU A 133 44.71 15.76 27.36
C GLU A 133 44.62 15.26 25.91
N ARG A 134 44.69 13.95 25.70
CA ARG A 134 44.56 13.31 24.38
C ARG A 134 43.21 13.60 23.75
N THR A 135 42.13 13.61 24.54
CA THR A 135 40.78 13.92 24.06
C THR A 135 40.71 15.36 23.57
N LYS A 136 41.27 16.31 24.33
CA LYS A 136 41.34 17.72 23.93
C LYS A 136 42.16 17.92 22.66
N LEU A 137 43.33 17.29 22.55
CA LEU A 137 44.17 17.32 21.34
C LEU A 137 43.48 16.69 20.13
N SER A 138 42.67 15.65 20.34
CA SER A 138 41.88 15.03 19.27
C SER A 138 40.76 15.95 18.77
N LEU A 139 40.11 16.71 19.67
CA LEU A 139 39.13 17.72 19.30
C LEU A 139 39.78 18.89 18.54
N GLU A 140 40.92 19.37 19.02
CA GLU A 140 41.73 20.40 18.35
C GLU A 140 42.15 19.95 16.94
N LEU A 141 42.58 18.70 16.78
CA LEU A 141 42.89 18.13 15.46
C LEU A 141 41.65 18.07 14.56
N GLY A 142 40.49 17.74 15.13
CA GLY A 142 39.20 17.75 14.43
C GLY A 142 38.84 19.15 13.91
N ASP A 143 39.00 20.18 14.74
CA ASP A 143 38.74 21.57 14.35
C ASP A 143 39.70 22.07 13.26
N VAL A 144 40.99 21.75 13.37
CA VAL A 144 42.02 22.08 12.36
C VAL A 144 41.74 21.39 11.01
N LEU A 145 41.19 20.18 11.03
CA LEU A 145 40.88 19.40 9.82
C LEU A 145 39.49 19.67 9.26
N LYS A 146 38.61 20.36 10.00
CA LYS A 146 37.22 20.65 9.59
C LYS A 146 37.10 21.27 8.19
N PRO A 147 37.93 22.25 7.78
CA PRO A 147 37.90 22.80 6.42
C PRO A 147 38.35 21.78 5.37
N VAL A 148 39.33 20.94 5.70
CA VAL A 148 39.85 19.87 4.81
C VAL A 148 38.78 18.81 4.57
N THR A 149 38.09 18.38 5.63
CA THR A 149 37.00 17.40 5.54
C THR A 149 35.79 17.95 4.80
N ALA A 150 35.44 19.23 5.00
CA ALA A 150 34.33 19.86 4.28
C ALA A 150 34.64 20.04 2.78
N ALA A 151 35.86 20.45 2.43
CA ALA A 151 36.29 20.56 1.03
C ALA A 151 36.36 19.18 0.35
N ARG A 152 36.84 18.17 1.08
CA ARG A 152 36.88 16.78 0.59
C ARG A 152 35.49 16.19 0.40
N ALA A 153 34.56 16.42 1.33
CA ALA A 153 33.19 15.94 1.21
C ALA A 153 32.49 16.47 -0.05
N LYS A 154 32.66 17.77 -0.36
CA LYS A 154 32.12 18.35 -1.61
C LYS A 154 32.76 17.77 -2.87
N MET A 155 34.05 17.47 -2.83
CA MET A 155 34.76 16.82 -3.94
C MET A 155 34.29 15.37 -4.11
N ASP A 156 34.19 14.61 -3.02
CA ASP A 156 33.74 13.21 -3.02
C ASP A 156 32.26 13.10 -3.42
N GLU A 157 31.41 14.05 -3.03
CA GLU A 157 30.00 14.18 -3.47
C GLU A 157 29.92 14.44 -4.97
N TYR A 158 30.69 15.41 -5.50
CA TYR A 158 30.77 15.67 -6.94
C TYR A 158 31.23 14.43 -7.72
N VAL A 159 32.28 13.76 -7.24
CA VAL A 159 32.78 12.50 -7.84
C VAL A 159 31.70 11.43 -7.81
N THR A 160 30.97 11.28 -6.70
CA THR A 160 29.89 10.29 -6.55
C THR A 160 28.71 10.56 -7.48
N ASP A 161 28.32 11.82 -7.65
CA ASP A 161 27.21 12.22 -8.52
C ASP A 161 27.54 12.09 -10.02
N HIS A 162 28.83 12.08 -10.37
CA HIS A 162 29.30 12.08 -11.75
C HIS A 162 30.01 10.78 -12.17
N LEU A 163 30.32 9.87 -11.25
CA LEU A 163 30.77 8.50 -11.55
C LEU A 163 29.61 7.52 -11.55
N VAL A 164 29.61 6.65 -12.56
CA VAL A 164 28.57 5.63 -12.76
C VAL A 164 28.85 4.34 -11.98
N ASP A 165 30.07 4.16 -11.44
CA ASP A 165 30.55 2.91 -10.82
C ASP A 165 31.57 3.16 -9.68
N LEU A 166 32.01 2.09 -8.99
CA LEU A 166 33.06 2.15 -7.96
C LEU A 166 34.35 2.81 -8.45
N THR A 167 35.03 3.55 -7.57
CA THR A 167 36.36 4.16 -7.82
C THR A 167 37.45 3.10 -8.02
N PRO A 168 38.57 3.41 -8.72
CA PRO A 168 39.66 2.46 -8.88
C PRO A 168 40.26 2.00 -7.54
N HIS A 169 40.29 2.87 -6.53
CA HIS A 169 40.72 2.52 -5.18
C HIS A 169 39.81 1.47 -4.53
N GLN A 170 38.48 1.63 -4.64
CA GLN A 170 37.53 0.63 -4.14
C GLN A 170 37.69 -0.71 -4.87
N ILE A 171 37.90 -0.68 -6.20
CA ILE A 171 38.14 -1.88 -7.01
C ILE A 171 39.47 -2.56 -6.63
N ASP A 172 40.54 -1.79 -6.36
CA ASP A 172 41.81 -2.34 -5.88
C ASP A 172 41.65 -2.98 -4.49
N GLY A 173 40.79 -2.42 -3.62
CA GLY A 173 40.36 -3.07 -2.38
C GLY A 173 39.65 -4.41 -2.59
N LEU A 174 38.74 -4.50 -3.56
CA LEU A 174 38.08 -5.76 -3.95
C LEU A 174 39.08 -6.77 -4.51
N LYS A 175 40.04 -6.32 -5.33
CA LYS A 175 41.12 -7.18 -5.86
C LYS A 175 41.98 -7.75 -4.76
N LYS A 176 42.36 -6.92 -3.78
CA LYS A 176 43.12 -7.37 -2.61
C LYS A 176 42.34 -8.45 -1.85
N ARG A 177 41.06 -8.19 -1.55
CA ARG A 177 40.17 -9.15 -0.89
C ARG A 177 40.06 -10.46 -1.68
N ALA A 178 39.82 -10.41 -2.98
CA ALA A 178 39.71 -11.60 -3.83
C ALA A 178 41.01 -12.42 -3.91
N THR A 179 42.16 -11.75 -3.82
CA THR A 179 43.49 -12.39 -3.83
C THR A 179 43.78 -13.07 -2.50
N GLU A 180 43.48 -12.40 -1.39
CA GLU A 180 43.71 -12.85 -0.01
C GLU A 180 42.67 -13.86 0.47
N TRP A 181 41.47 -13.89 -0.12
CA TRP A 181 40.38 -14.78 0.27
C TRP A 181 40.76 -16.26 0.10
N ASP A 182 40.42 -17.13 1.05
CA ASP A 182 40.64 -18.58 0.96
C ASP A 182 39.28 -19.29 0.76
N PRO A 183 39.14 -20.22 -0.21
CA PRO A 183 37.86 -20.87 -0.47
C PRO A 183 37.42 -21.74 0.71
N ALA A 184 36.39 -21.30 1.43
CA ALA A 184 35.75 -22.04 2.51
C ALA A 184 34.23 -22.13 2.27
N ILE A 185 33.59 -23.13 2.89
CA ILE A 185 32.13 -23.18 2.97
C ILE A 185 31.68 -22.00 3.85
N VAL A 186 30.86 -21.13 3.27
CA VAL A 186 30.19 -20.05 3.99
C VAL A 186 28.92 -20.64 4.59
N GLN A 187 28.80 -20.60 5.91
CA GLN A 187 27.61 -21.04 6.62
C GLN A 187 27.02 -19.87 7.40
N ILE A 188 25.81 -19.48 7.02
CA ILE A 188 24.96 -18.55 7.75
C ILE A 188 24.10 -19.39 8.70
N ASN A 189 24.17 -19.09 9.99
CA ASN A 189 23.36 -19.75 11.02
C ASN A 189 22.43 -18.73 11.66
N VAL A 190 21.14 -18.84 11.34
CA VAL A 190 20.08 -18.00 11.89
C VAL A 190 19.39 -18.80 12.99
N ALA A 191 19.95 -18.74 14.20
CA ALA A 191 19.54 -19.59 15.32
C ALA A 191 18.06 -19.38 15.70
N GLU A 192 17.56 -18.14 15.65
CA GLU A 192 16.18 -17.81 16.03
C GLU A 192 15.12 -18.45 15.10
N ALA A 193 15.44 -18.63 13.83
CA ALA A 193 14.57 -19.26 12.84
C ALA A 193 14.94 -20.74 12.59
N ASN A 194 15.94 -21.27 13.30
CA ASN A 194 16.52 -22.61 13.11
C ASN A 194 16.97 -22.87 11.65
N ILE A 195 17.51 -21.84 10.99
CA ILE A 195 17.93 -21.91 9.59
C ILE A 195 19.45 -22.04 9.52
N VAL A 196 19.90 -22.97 8.69
CA VAL A 196 21.30 -23.12 8.31
C VAL A 196 21.36 -23.03 6.80
N ASP A 197 22.05 -22.00 6.30
CA ASP A 197 22.13 -21.66 4.89
C ASP A 197 23.59 -21.56 4.45
N ARG A 198 23.90 -22.15 3.31
CA ARG A 198 25.24 -22.24 2.72
C ARG A 198 25.22 -21.83 1.25
N CYS A 199 24.18 -21.15 0.78
CA CYS A 199 23.99 -20.78 -0.62
C CYS A 199 25.14 -19.90 -1.13
N GLU A 200 25.65 -18.99 -0.30
CA GLU A 200 26.81 -18.14 -0.63
C GLU A 200 28.13 -18.92 -0.79
N SER A 201 28.17 -20.20 -0.45
CA SER A 201 29.30 -21.08 -0.79
C SER A 201 29.43 -21.31 -2.30
N CYS A 202 28.33 -21.22 -3.05
CA CYS A 202 28.32 -21.30 -4.52
C CYS A 202 28.00 -19.95 -5.16
N HIS A 203 27.08 -19.17 -4.58
CA HIS A 203 26.63 -17.86 -5.07
C HIS A 203 27.49 -16.71 -4.53
N MET A 204 28.80 -16.84 -4.66
CA MET A 204 29.80 -15.98 -3.98
C MET A 204 29.70 -14.49 -4.35
N ASN A 205 29.13 -14.16 -5.51
CA ASN A 205 29.01 -12.78 -5.97
C ASN A 205 27.67 -12.13 -5.62
N ALA A 206 26.76 -12.84 -4.95
CA ALA A 206 25.40 -12.35 -4.68
C ALA A 206 25.38 -10.98 -3.99
N ARG A 207 26.29 -10.75 -3.03
CA ARG A 207 26.43 -9.52 -2.24
C ARG A 207 27.56 -8.60 -2.71
N GLU A 208 28.21 -8.88 -3.83
CA GLU A 208 29.30 -8.03 -4.30
C GLU A 208 28.76 -6.63 -4.69
N PRO A 209 29.43 -5.54 -4.30
CA PRO A 209 28.98 -4.17 -4.55
C PRO A 209 29.09 -3.77 -6.03
N VAL A 210 29.71 -4.61 -6.85
CA VAL A 210 29.82 -4.48 -8.30
C VAL A 210 28.83 -5.42 -8.96
N LYS A 211 28.12 -4.95 -9.97
CA LYS A 211 27.19 -5.79 -10.73
C LYS A 211 27.96 -6.79 -11.60
N VAL A 212 27.96 -8.06 -11.18
CA VAL A 212 28.59 -9.18 -11.89
C VAL A 212 27.55 -9.94 -12.71
N THR A 213 27.80 -10.11 -14.00
CA THR A 213 26.94 -10.87 -14.91
C THR A 213 27.56 -12.21 -15.30
N ALA A 214 26.75 -13.16 -15.76
CA ALA A 214 27.26 -14.45 -16.24
C ALA A 214 28.23 -14.29 -17.42
N ALA A 215 27.99 -13.31 -18.30
CA ALA A 215 28.92 -12.94 -19.37
C ALA A 215 30.28 -12.47 -18.81
N ALA A 216 30.28 -11.69 -17.74
CA ALA A 216 31.51 -11.23 -17.09
C ALA A 216 32.29 -12.36 -16.38
N MET A 217 31.59 -13.42 -15.97
CA MET A 217 32.17 -14.60 -15.32
C MET A 217 32.39 -15.77 -16.27
N THR A 218 32.23 -15.56 -17.59
CA THR A 218 32.50 -16.56 -18.60
C THR A 218 34.01 -16.86 -18.65
N GLU A 219 34.35 -18.13 -18.84
CA GLU A 219 35.75 -18.54 -18.92
C GLU A 219 36.45 -17.92 -20.13
N LYS A 220 37.73 -17.56 -19.96
CA LYS A 220 38.53 -16.94 -21.02
C LYS A 220 38.61 -17.87 -22.23
N GLY A 221 38.08 -17.43 -23.37
CA GLY A 221 38.05 -18.19 -24.62
C GLY A 221 36.74 -18.95 -24.88
N ALA A 222 35.84 -19.02 -23.90
CA ALA A 222 34.50 -19.57 -24.09
C ALA A 222 33.58 -18.54 -24.77
N LYS A 223 32.67 -19.02 -25.64
CA LYS A 223 31.72 -18.16 -26.37
C LYS A 223 30.41 -17.92 -25.62
N LYS A 224 30.11 -18.73 -24.59
CA LYS A 224 28.89 -18.66 -23.79
C LYS A 224 29.21 -18.90 -22.31
N PRO A 225 28.44 -18.32 -21.38
CA PRO A 225 28.53 -18.65 -19.95
C PRO A 225 28.29 -20.14 -19.71
N ASP A 226 28.98 -20.70 -18.73
CA ASP A 226 28.73 -22.04 -18.19
C ASP A 226 27.92 -21.94 -16.88
N GLU A 227 27.52 -23.09 -16.33
CA GLU A 227 26.73 -23.16 -15.09
C GLU A 227 27.40 -22.45 -13.90
N TYR A 228 28.74 -22.46 -13.85
CA TYR A 228 29.50 -21.75 -12.81
C TYR A 228 29.44 -20.24 -13.00
N ALA A 229 29.48 -19.75 -14.24
CA ALA A 229 29.32 -18.33 -14.53
C ALA A 229 27.92 -17.83 -14.12
N ASP A 230 26.90 -18.65 -14.30
CA ASP A 230 25.52 -18.36 -13.88
C ASP A 230 25.36 -18.35 -12.35
N ALA A 231 26.05 -19.25 -11.64
CA ALA A 231 26.05 -19.23 -10.16
C ALA A 231 26.79 -18.00 -9.58
N LEU A 232 27.76 -17.45 -10.31
CA LEU A 232 28.64 -16.37 -9.88
C LEU A 232 28.15 -14.97 -10.30
N THR A 233 26.83 -14.78 -10.43
CA THR A 233 26.26 -13.46 -10.69
C THR A 233 25.94 -12.70 -9.40
N SER A 234 25.83 -11.39 -9.50
CA SER A 234 25.23 -10.58 -8.42
C SER A 234 23.75 -10.87 -8.28
N HIS A 235 23.20 -10.59 -7.09
CA HIS A 235 21.76 -10.60 -6.91
C HIS A 235 21.12 -9.64 -7.92
N PRO A 236 20.02 -10.02 -8.60
CA PRO A 236 19.38 -9.17 -9.61
C PRO A 236 18.96 -7.80 -9.07
N GLU A 237 18.55 -7.77 -7.79
CA GLU A 237 18.13 -6.58 -7.05
C GLU A 237 18.99 -6.39 -5.80
N PRO A 238 20.20 -5.82 -5.87
CA PRO A 238 21.11 -5.75 -4.72
C PRO A 238 20.57 -4.86 -3.59
N GLU A 239 19.71 -3.89 -3.90
CA GLU A 239 19.05 -3.03 -2.91
C GLU A 239 18.16 -3.81 -1.94
N ILE A 240 17.54 -4.92 -2.40
CA ILE A 240 16.70 -5.75 -1.51
C ILE A 240 17.53 -6.36 -0.38
N LEU A 241 18.80 -6.68 -0.63
CA LEU A 241 19.68 -7.30 0.37
C LEU A 241 20.11 -6.31 1.45
N LYS A 242 19.97 -4.99 1.22
CA LYS A 242 20.21 -3.98 2.25
C LYS A 242 19.10 -3.96 3.30
N ILE A 243 17.86 -4.29 2.91
CA ILE A 243 16.71 -4.37 3.81
C ILE A 243 16.40 -5.81 4.25
N HIS A 244 16.84 -6.82 3.48
CA HIS A 244 16.77 -8.25 3.78
C HIS A 244 18.19 -8.83 3.84
N ASP A 245 18.92 -8.50 4.90
CA ASP A 245 20.29 -8.96 5.09
C ASP A 245 20.34 -10.50 5.17
N PRO A 246 21.05 -11.20 4.25
CA PRO A 246 21.17 -12.65 4.30
C PRO A 246 21.75 -13.17 5.61
N GLU A 247 22.53 -12.40 6.37
CA GLU A 247 23.02 -12.83 7.69
C GLU A 247 21.91 -12.97 8.73
N LYS A 248 20.76 -12.31 8.51
CA LYS A 248 19.57 -12.40 9.34
C LYS A 248 18.51 -13.30 8.72
N PHE A 249 18.30 -13.18 7.41
CA PHE A 249 17.21 -13.86 6.73
C PHE A 249 17.60 -15.16 6.05
N ALA A 250 18.89 -15.41 5.83
CA ALA A 250 19.39 -16.43 4.90
C ALA A 250 18.82 -16.27 3.47
N CYS A 251 19.19 -17.16 2.55
CA CYS A 251 18.67 -17.16 1.18
C CYS A 251 17.42 -18.05 1.05
N SER A 252 17.39 -19.16 1.77
CA SER A 252 16.34 -20.19 1.66
C SER A 252 14.93 -19.70 2.01
N PRO A 253 14.69 -18.80 2.98
CA PRO A 253 13.35 -18.27 3.22
C PRO A 253 12.73 -17.50 2.04
N CYS A 254 13.57 -16.84 1.24
CA CYS A 254 13.13 -16.07 0.08
C CYS A 254 12.96 -16.97 -1.16
N HIS A 255 13.83 -17.96 -1.33
CA HIS A 255 13.90 -18.75 -2.57
C HIS A 255 13.46 -20.21 -2.44
N GLN A 256 13.20 -20.70 -1.22
CA GLN A 256 13.12 -22.13 -0.87
C GLN A 256 14.43 -22.89 -1.17
N GLY A 257 14.35 -24.22 -1.36
CA GLY A 257 15.50 -25.09 -1.51
C GLY A 257 16.08 -25.58 -0.17
N ASN A 258 17.23 -26.23 -0.26
CA ASN A 258 17.93 -26.82 0.88
C ASN A 258 19.23 -26.06 1.16
N GLY A 259 19.13 -25.01 1.96
CA GLY A 259 20.29 -24.20 2.37
C GLY A 259 21.41 -24.98 3.05
N ARG A 260 21.18 -26.21 3.54
CA ARG A 260 22.23 -27.02 4.17
C ARG A 260 23.10 -27.77 3.17
N ALA A 261 22.60 -28.07 1.99
CA ALA A 261 23.28 -28.93 1.04
C ALA A 261 24.34 -28.17 0.22
N THR A 262 25.52 -28.78 0.08
CA THR A 262 26.65 -28.25 -0.70
C THR A 262 27.24 -29.27 -1.67
N THR A 263 26.70 -30.49 -1.72
CA THR A 263 27.29 -31.62 -2.45
C THR A 263 26.90 -31.69 -3.92
N SER A 264 25.75 -31.14 -4.31
CA SER A 264 25.28 -31.07 -5.70
C SER A 264 24.16 -30.04 -5.85
N VAL A 265 23.97 -29.55 -7.08
CA VAL A 265 22.86 -28.64 -7.44
C VAL A 265 21.51 -29.26 -7.11
N GLU A 266 21.30 -30.54 -7.46
CA GLU A 266 20.07 -31.28 -7.18
C GLU A 266 19.70 -31.26 -5.70
N LYS A 267 20.67 -31.53 -4.81
CA LYS A 267 20.45 -31.55 -3.36
C LYS A 267 20.29 -30.16 -2.77
N ALA A 268 20.97 -29.14 -3.30
CA ALA A 268 20.94 -27.77 -2.80
C ALA A 268 19.68 -27.01 -3.25
N HIS A 269 19.30 -27.12 -4.52
CA HIS A 269 18.08 -26.51 -5.04
C HIS A 269 16.82 -27.32 -4.69
N GLY A 270 16.97 -28.48 -4.06
CA GLY A 270 15.83 -29.27 -3.59
C GLY A 270 15.07 -30.00 -4.69
N ASN A 271 15.64 -30.13 -5.89
CA ASN A 271 15.10 -30.96 -7.00
C ASN A 271 15.33 -32.47 -6.74
N TYR A 272 15.31 -32.87 -5.48
CA TYR A 272 15.51 -34.24 -5.02
C TYR A 272 14.17 -34.79 -4.56
N GLU A 273 13.82 -36.00 -4.98
CA GLU A 273 12.49 -36.60 -4.79
C GLU A 273 12.00 -36.70 -3.33
N HIS A 274 12.90 -36.64 -2.35
CA HIS A 274 12.54 -36.69 -0.92
C HIS A 274 12.57 -35.32 -0.25
N TRP A 275 12.79 -34.24 -1.01
CA TRP A 275 12.77 -32.89 -0.49
C TRP A 275 11.40 -32.25 -0.69
N LEU A 276 10.81 -31.75 0.40
CA LEU A 276 9.43 -31.24 0.38
C LEU A 276 9.30 -29.86 -0.27
N TRP A 277 10.37 -29.05 -0.28
CA TRP A 277 10.32 -27.63 -0.63
C TRP A 277 11.44 -27.26 -1.63
N PRO A 278 11.31 -27.62 -2.92
CA PRO A 278 12.28 -27.25 -3.93
C PRO A 278 12.42 -25.73 -4.06
N LEU A 279 13.52 -25.26 -4.63
CA LEU A 279 13.72 -23.86 -4.96
C LEU A 279 12.58 -23.37 -5.87
N TYR A 280 12.06 -22.18 -5.62
CA TYR A 280 11.10 -21.58 -6.54
C TYR A 280 11.71 -21.45 -7.94
N PRO A 281 10.94 -21.81 -8.99
CA PRO A 281 11.32 -21.49 -10.36
C PRO A 281 11.56 -19.99 -10.53
N LYS A 282 12.43 -19.63 -11.47
CA LYS A 282 12.93 -18.25 -11.62
C LYS A 282 11.80 -17.24 -11.78
N GLU A 283 10.79 -17.60 -12.56
CA GLU A 283 9.60 -16.81 -12.84
C GLU A 283 8.66 -16.67 -11.63
N ASN A 284 8.76 -17.58 -10.65
CA ASN A 284 7.99 -17.55 -9.40
C ASN A 284 8.84 -17.11 -8.20
N SER A 285 10.05 -16.59 -8.39
CA SER A 285 10.96 -16.26 -7.29
C SER A 285 10.40 -15.23 -6.29
N GLN A 286 9.39 -14.46 -6.69
CA GLN A 286 8.69 -13.50 -5.83
C GLN A 286 7.69 -14.17 -4.86
N ALA A 287 7.44 -15.48 -4.99
CA ALA A 287 6.57 -16.23 -4.09
C ALA A 287 7.03 -16.12 -2.62
N GLY A 288 8.34 -16.15 -2.36
CA GLY A 288 8.87 -16.03 -0.99
C GLY A 288 8.55 -14.69 -0.32
N CYS A 289 8.33 -13.62 -1.09
CA CYS A 289 7.90 -12.34 -0.52
C CYS A 289 6.55 -12.49 0.21
N GLN A 290 5.64 -13.30 -0.33
CA GLN A 290 4.29 -13.47 0.22
C GLN A 290 4.30 -14.10 1.61
N THR A 291 5.26 -14.98 1.91
CA THR A 291 5.36 -15.68 3.19
C THR A 291 5.53 -14.73 4.38
N CYS A 292 6.22 -13.61 4.18
CA CYS A 292 6.42 -12.58 5.21
C CYS A 292 5.54 -11.33 5.00
N HIS A 293 5.18 -11.04 3.75
CA HIS A 293 4.41 -9.86 3.36
C HIS A 293 2.95 -10.17 2.98
N ALA A 294 2.34 -11.16 3.63
CA ALA A 294 0.95 -11.53 3.35
C ALA A 294 -0.05 -10.40 3.63
N ALA A 295 0.26 -9.53 4.60
CA ALA A 295 -0.57 -8.38 4.96
C ALA A 295 -0.43 -7.18 4.00
N ASP A 296 0.60 -7.14 3.15
CA ASP A 296 0.77 -6.07 2.16
C ASP A 296 -0.06 -6.35 0.93
N MET A 297 -0.92 -5.42 0.53
CA MET A 297 -1.60 -5.51 -0.77
C MET A 297 -0.67 -5.11 -1.92
N VAL A 298 0.26 -4.18 -1.68
CA VAL A 298 1.22 -3.67 -2.68
C VAL A 298 2.61 -3.68 -2.06
N LEU A 299 3.53 -4.39 -2.70
CA LEU A 299 4.95 -4.41 -2.36
C LEU A 299 5.71 -3.42 -3.23
N ALA A 300 6.36 -2.46 -2.58
CA ALA A 300 7.23 -1.47 -3.22
C ALA A 300 8.50 -1.29 -2.37
N SER A 301 9.65 -1.17 -3.04
CA SER A 301 10.93 -0.85 -2.40
C SER A 301 11.67 0.16 -3.27
N GLY A 302 11.85 1.39 -2.75
CA GLY A 302 12.37 2.50 -3.54
C GLY A 302 11.52 2.72 -4.81
N ASP A 303 12.18 2.72 -5.97
CA ASP A 303 11.53 2.83 -7.29
C ASP A 303 11.14 1.47 -7.90
N VAL A 304 11.43 0.34 -7.24
CA VAL A 304 11.20 -1.01 -7.76
C VAL A 304 9.84 -1.54 -7.31
N GLN A 305 9.03 -1.97 -8.28
CA GLN A 305 7.74 -2.62 -8.06
C GLN A 305 7.88 -4.12 -8.29
N PHE A 306 7.44 -4.93 -7.31
CA PHE A 306 7.41 -6.39 -7.43
C PHE A 306 6.16 -6.82 -8.23
N VAL A 307 6.22 -6.61 -9.54
CA VAL A 307 5.06 -6.68 -10.45
C VAL A 307 4.34 -8.04 -10.37
N GLY A 308 5.06 -9.16 -10.45
CA GLY A 308 4.44 -10.49 -10.51
C GLY A 308 3.61 -10.81 -9.27
N ILE A 309 4.17 -10.60 -8.07
CA ILE A 309 3.43 -10.83 -6.82
C ILE A 309 2.31 -9.80 -6.60
N ASN A 310 2.52 -8.52 -6.94
CA ASN A 310 1.48 -7.49 -6.82
C ASN A 310 0.30 -7.77 -7.77
N ASN A 311 0.59 -8.20 -9.00
CA ASN A 311 -0.43 -8.62 -9.96
C ASN A 311 -1.16 -9.86 -9.46
N GLY A 312 -0.47 -10.88 -8.94
CA GLY A 312 -1.09 -12.08 -8.39
C GLY A 312 -2.10 -11.76 -7.27
N LYS A 313 -1.69 -10.88 -6.33
CA LYS A 313 -2.55 -10.37 -5.25
C LYS A 313 -3.76 -9.62 -5.77
N ASP A 314 -3.57 -8.72 -6.73
CA ASP A 314 -4.65 -7.93 -7.30
C ASP A 314 -5.61 -8.79 -8.14
N LEU A 315 -5.08 -9.71 -8.96
CA LEU A 315 -5.85 -10.65 -9.76
C LEU A 315 -6.74 -11.54 -8.90
N PHE A 316 -6.28 -12.00 -7.74
CA PHE A 316 -7.09 -12.80 -6.82
C PHE A 316 -8.40 -12.07 -6.44
N ARG A 317 -8.35 -10.75 -6.18
CA ARG A 317 -9.54 -9.92 -5.94
C ARG A 317 -10.27 -9.63 -7.24
N GLN A 318 -9.57 -9.17 -8.28
CA GLN A 318 -10.20 -8.67 -9.50
C GLN A 318 -10.92 -9.75 -10.31
N ARG A 319 -10.44 -11.00 -10.26
CA ARG A 319 -11.09 -12.17 -10.86
C ARG A 319 -12.14 -12.80 -9.95
N GLY A 320 -12.32 -12.28 -8.74
CA GLY A 320 -13.34 -12.73 -7.80
C GLY A 320 -13.04 -14.06 -7.12
N CYS A 321 -11.77 -14.47 -7.05
CA CYS A 321 -11.38 -15.72 -6.41
C CYS A 321 -11.83 -15.75 -4.95
N ASN A 322 -11.73 -14.60 -4.25
CA ASN A 322 -12.18 -14.39 -2.87
C ASN A 322 -13.71 -14.50 -2.65
N GLY A 323 -14.51 -14.54 -3.72
CA GLY A 323 -15.94 -14.83 -3.65
C GLY A 323 -16.24 -16.32 -3.45
N CYS A 324 -15.35 -17.20 -3.92
CA CYS A 324 -15.46 -18.64 -3.72
C CYS A 324 -14.48 -19.16 -2.67
N HIS A 325 -13.26 -18.65 -2.63
CA HIS A 325 -12.17 -19.10 -1.78
C HIS A 325 -11.98 -18.13 -0.61
N ARG A 326 -11.76 -18.67 0.58
CA ARG A 326 -11.30 -17.86 1.71
C ARG A 326 -9.79 -17.61 1.54
N TYR A 327 -9.36 -16.40 1.89
CA TYR A 327 -7.95 -16.02 1.99
C TYR A 327 -7.83 -14.91 3.05
N GLU A 328 -6.90 -15.03 3.98
CA GLU A 328 -6.71 -14.09 5.08
C GLU A 328 -6.37 -12.67 4.55
N GLY A 329 -7.07 -11.66 5.06
CA GLY A 329 -6.91 -10.26 4.63
C GLY A 329 -7.83 -9.82 3.48
N TYR A 330 -8.39 -10.75 2.69
CA TYR A 330 -9.33 -10.43 1.62
C TYR A 330 -10.79 -10.50 2.09
N ASP A 331 -11.56 -9.43 1.84
CA ASP A 331 -13.00 -9.30 2.17
C ASP A 331 -13.31 -9.85 3.58
N LYS A 332 -12.72 -9.24 4.60
CA LYS A 332 -12.91 -9.64 6.02
C LYS A 332 -14.20 -9.07 6.62
N GLU A 333 -14.73 -8.00 6.03
CA GLU A 333 -15.91 -7.27 6.49
C GLU A 333 -17.15 -8.16 6.71
N PRO A 334 -17.45 -9.17 5.87
CA PRO A 334 -18.57 -10.08 6.11
C PRO A 334 -18.40 -10.94 7.38
N GLU A 335 -17.17 -11.37 7.67
CA GLU A 335 -16.87 -12.18 8.86
C GLU A 335 -16.95 -11.31 10.13
N ASP A 336 -16.40 -10.10 10.06
CA ASP A 336 -16.50 -9.10 11.12
C ASP A 336 -17.97 -8.74 11.39
N LEU A 337 -18.79 -8.54 10.35
CA LEU A 337 -20.21 -8.22 10.47
C LEU A 337 -21.01 -9.37 11.11
N ASN A 338 -20.71 -10.62 10.76
CA ASN A 338 -21.32 -11.79 11.40
C ASN A 338 -20.95 -11.87 12.89
N SER A 339 -19.66 -11.64 13.22
CA SER A 339 -19.20 -11.58 14.61
C SER A 339 -19.91 -10.48 15.41
N VAL A 340 -20.05 -9.27 14.85
CA VAL A 340 -20.82 -8.17 15.45
C VAL A 340 -22.29 -8.56 15.65
N GLY A 341 -22.93 -9.16 14.65
CA GLY A 341 -24.32 -9.62 14.74
C GLY A 341 -24.54 -10.68 15.83
N GLN A 342 -23.59 -11.59 16.02
CA GLN A 342 -23.63 -12.58 17.12
C GLN A 342 -23.53 -11.90 18.50
N GLN A 343 -22.64 -10.91 18.65
CA GLN A 343 -22.51 -10.14 19.88
C GLN A 343 -23.78 -9.34 20.19
N ILE A 344 -24.38 -8.69 19.18
CA ILE A 344 -25.66 -7.98 19.34
C ILE A 344 -26.74 -8.93 19.87
N LYS A 345 -26.89 -10.11 19.22
CA LYS A 345 -27.88 -11.10 19.62
C LYS A 345 -27.67 -11.63 21.05
N GLN A 346 -26.41 -11.82 21.45
CA GLN A 346 -26.07 -12.23 22.81
C GLN A 346 -26.47 -11.17 23.83
N ILE A 347 -26.12 -9.90 23.57
CA ILE A 347 -26.44 -8.78 24.46
C ILE A 347 -27.96 -8.57 24.58
N ASP A 348 -28.70 -8.67 23.48
CA ASP A 348 -30.18 -8.57 23.52
C ASP A 348 -30.82 -9.66 24.37
N THR A 349 -30.27 -10.87 24.32
CA THR A 349 -30.74 -12.00 25.12
C THR A 349 -30.48 -11.72 26.59
N GLU A 350 -29.26 -11.31 26.93
CA GLU A 350 -28.87 -10.94 28.30
C GLU A 350 -29.73 -9.81 28.86
N LYS A 351 -30.00 -8.76 28.07
CA LYS A 351 -30.88 -7.65 28.48
C LYS A 351 -32.30 -8.11 28.79
N LYS A 352 -32.85 -8.99 27.96
CA LYS A 352 -34.21 -9.55 28.17
C LYS A 352 -34.26 -10.37 29.45
N ASP A 353 -33.22 -11.15 29.74
CA ASP A 353 -33.15 -11.97 30.95
C ASP A 353 -32.94 -11.11 32.20
N ASN A 354 -32.05 -10.12 32.15
CA ASN A 354 -31.88 -9.12 33.21
C ASN A 354 -33.18 -8.38 33.53
N THR A 355 -33.96 -8.02 32.50
CA THR A 355 -35.25 -7.34 32.68
C THR A 355 -36.26 -8.25 33.38
N LYS A 356 -36.37 -9.52 32.97
CA LYS A 356 -37.25 -10.50 33.63
C LYS A 356 -36.83 -10.77 35.08
N GLN A 357 -35.53 -10.94 35.30
CA GLN A 357 -34.98 -11.21 36.63
C GLN A 357 -35.16 -10.00 37.55
N SER A 358 -34.88 -8.78 37.06
CA SER A 358 -35.14 -7.53 37.79
C SER A 358 -36.61 -7.41 38.20
N ALA A 359 -37.55 -7.68 37.28
CA ALA A 359 -38.98 -7.69 37.60
C ALA A 359 -39.36 -8.76 38.64
N SER A 360 -38.75 -9.95 38.57
CA SER A 360 -38.95 -11.02 39.56
C SER A 360 -38.38 -10.67 40.93
N LEU A 361 -37.21 -10.04 40.99
CA LEU A 361 -36.57 -9.59 42.23
C LEU A 361 -37.39 -8.48 42.89
N MET A 362 -37.90 -7.52 42.12
CA MET A 362 -38.80 -6.49 42.65
C MET A 362 -40.07 -7.09 43.24
N LYS A 363 -40.68 -8.07 42.56
CA LYS A 363 -41.85 -8.77 43.10
C LYS A 363 -41.55 -9.54 44.40
N GLN A 364 -40.35 -10.10 44.53
CA GLN A 364 -39.90 -10.74 45.77
C GLN A 364 -39.62 -9.71 46.87
N ALA A 365 -39.03 -8.57 46.52
CA ALA A 365 -38.78 -7.47 47.45
C ALA A 365 -40.10 -6.92 48.02
N ASP A 366 -41.14 -6.78 47.18
CA ASP A 366 -42.49 -6.36 47.60
C ASP A 366 -43.15 -7.36 48.57
N ALA A 367 -42.72 -8.62 48.56
CA ALA A 367 -43.25 -9.70 49.40
C ALA A 367 -42.32 -10.08 50.58
N ALA A 368 -41.20 -9.38 50.76
CA ALA A 368 -40.21 -9.71 51.77
C ALA A 368 -40.70 -9.39 53.20
N GLU A 369 -40.37 -10.26 54.17
CA GLU A 369 -40.83 -10.11 55.56
C GLU A 369 -39.99 -9.09 56.35
N SER A 370 -38.82 -8.70 55.84
CA SER A 370 -37.93 -7.74 56.48
C SER A 370 -37.43 -6.65 55.52
N ASN A 371 -37.19 -5.45 56.06
CA ASN A 371 -36.64 -4.33 55.30
C ASN A 371 -35.24 -4.63 54.76
N ASP A 372 -34.42 -5.38 55.50
CA ASP A 372 -33.06 -5.73 55.08
C ASP A 372 -33.07 -6.65 53.85
N GLU A 373 -33.98 -7.62 53.81
CA GLU A 373 -34.19 -8.50 52.66
C GLU A 373 -34.77 -7.75 51.46
N ALA A 374 -35.80 -6.91 51.69
CA ALA A 374 -36.37 -6.06 50.65
C ALA A 374 -35.32 -5.14 50.02
N ASN A 375 -34.47 -4.50 50.84
CA ASN A 375 -33.41 -3.62 50.38
C ASN A 375 -32.37 -4.38 49.54
N LYS A 376 -31.95 -5.58 49.98
CA LYS A 376 -31.01 -6.41 49.23
C LYS A 376 -31.55 -6.78 47.85
N LEU A 377 -32.78 -7.28 47.77
CA LEU A 377 -33.43 -7.65 46.51
C LEU A 377 -33.63 -6.45 45.57
N ASN A 378 -33.97 -5.28 46.14
CA ASN A 378 -34.06 -4.04 45.38
C ASN A 378 -32.70 -3.58 44.85
N THR A 379 -31.63 -3.69 45.63
CA THR A 379 -30.26 -3.41 45.17
C THR A 379 -29.89 -4.32 44.00
N GLU A 380 -30.11 -5.63 44.11
CA GLU A 380 -29.84 -6.58 43.02
C GLU A 380 -30.67 -6.25 41.75
N ALA A 381 -31.95 -5.86 41.91
CA ALA A 381 -32.79 -5.45 40.79
C ALA A 381 -32.32 -4.16 40.12
N VAL A 382 -31.79 -3.20 40.90
CA VAL A 382 -31.19 -1.95 40.40
C VAL A 382 -29.87 -2.23 39.68
N ASP A 383 -29.03 -3.12 40.23
CA ASP A 383 -27.75 -3.50 39.62
C ASP A 383 -27.96 -4.12 38.23
N LEU A 384 -28.98 -4.98 38.06
CA LEU A 384 -29.37 -5.53 36.76
C LEU A 384 -29.83 -4.45 35.77
N ARG A 385 -30.51 -3.40 36.23
CA ARG A 385 -30.89 -2.27 35.38
C ARG A 385 -29.68 -1.44 34.96
N VAL A 386 -28.75 -1.18 35.87
CA VAL A 386 -27.48 -0.51 35.57
C VAL A 386 -26.64 -1.33 34.59
N ALA A 387 -26.62 -2.66 34.75
CA ALA A 387 -25.99 -3.56 33.79
C ALA A 387 -26.60 -3.42 32.39
N ASN A 388 -27.94 -3.38 32.29
CA ASN A 388 -28.61 -3.11 31.01
C ASN A 388 -28.23 -1.76 30.38
N SER A 389 -28.08 -0.69 31.17
CA SER A 389 -27.62 0.60 30.63
C SER A 389 -26.19 0.54 30.06
N LYS A 390 -25.30 -0.27 30.64
CA LYS A 390 -23.96 -0.51 30.08
C LYS A 390 -24.04 -1.34 28.79
N LEU A 391 -24.92 -2.33 28.76
CA LEU A 391 -25.19 -3.14 27.57
C LEU A 391 -25.77 -2.27 26.43
N ASP A 392 -26.61 -1.27 26.73
CA ASP A 392 -27.14 -0.31 25.75
C ASP A 392 -26.02 0.51 25.08
N ALA A 393 -25.07 1.02 25.86
CA ALA A 393 -23.91 1.74 25.32
C ALA A 393 -23.07 0.84 24.39
N ARG A 394 -22.89 -0.43 24.77
CA ARG A 394 -22.19 -1.42 23.94
C ARG A 394 -22.95 -1.76 22.65
N LEU A 395 -24.28 -1.89 22.71
CA LEU A 395 -25.10 -2.07 21.51
C LEU A 395 -24.97 -0.89 20.55
N GLN A 396 -24.99 0.35 21.06
CA GLN A 396 -24.80 1.53 20.21
C GLN A 396 -23.43 1.53 19.52
N GLN A 397 -22.37 1.11 20.22
CA GLN A 397 -21.04 0.96 19.62
C GLN A 397 -21.03 -0.11 18.53
N LEU A 398 -21.64 -1.27 18.79
CA LEU A 398 -21.73 -2.36 17.81
C LEU A 398 -22.57 -1.98 16.59
N ASP A 399 -23.65 -1.23 16.77
CA ASP A 399 -24.45 -0.68 15.67
C ASP A 399 -23.61 0.27 14.80
N PHE A 400 -22.84 1.19 15.39
CA PHE A 400 -21.95 2.08 14.62
C PHE A 400 -20.88 1.29 13.84
N GLN A 401 -20.32 0.25 14.47
CA GLN A 401 -19.39 -0.65 13.80
C GLN A 401 -20.07 -1.40 12.65
N SER A 402 -21.28 -1.93 12.86
CA SER A 402 -22.09 -2.60 11.83
C SER A 402 -22.35 -1.67 10.66
N HIS A 403 -22.73 -0.41 10.91
CA HIS A 403 -22.93 0.62 9.88
C HIS A 403 -21.68 0.81 9.01
N SER A 404 -20.51 0.99 9.64
CA SER A 404 -19.24 1.17 8.93
C SER A 404 -18.86 -0.07 8.13
N LEU A 405 -19.00 -1.28 8.69
CA LEU A 405 -18.71 -2.54 8.01
C LEU A 405 -19.61 -2.78 6.80
N MET A 406 -20.90 -2.46 6.92
CA MET A 406 -21.88 -2.53 5.84
C MET A 406 -21.56 -1.56 4.70
N GLN A 407 -21.06 -0.37 5.04
CA GLN A 407 -20.56 0.57 4.04
C GLN A 407 -19.27 0.06 3.41
N ASP A 408 -18.33 -0.50 4.18
CA ASP A 408 -17.04 -1.01 3.69
C ASP A 408 -17.23 -2.21 2.76
N MET A 409 -18.17 -3.10 3.06
CA MET A 409 -18.42 -4.32 2.28
C MET A 409 -18.75 -4.04 0.80
N LYS A 410 -18.05 -4.72 -0.10
CA LYS A 410 -18.27 -4.66 -1.56
C LYS A 410 -18.43 -6.05 -2.12
N LYS A 411 -19.41 -6.24 -3.01
CA LYS A 411 -19.60 -7.50 -3.74
C LYS A 411 -18.85 -7.43 -5.07
N ILE A 412 -18.22 -8.54 -5.44
CA ILE A 412 -17.52 -8.71 -6.72
C ILE A 412 -18.51 -8.62 -7.88
N GLY A 413 -19.63 -9.34 -7.74
CA GLY A 413 -20.71 -9.37 -8.71
C GLY A 413 -21.76 -8.29 -8.45
N PRO A 414 -22.49 -7.83 -9.48
CA PRO A 414 -23.61 -6.91 -9.30
C PRO A 414 -24.71 -7.49 -8.40
N ASN A 415 -25.45 -6.60 -7.74
CA ASN A 415 -26.70 -6.94 -7.05
C ASN A 415 -27.70 -7.55 -8.05
N LEU A 416 -28.14 -8.78 -7.78
CA LEU A 416 -29.11 -9.53 -8.58
C LEU A 416 -30.53 -9.46 -8.01
N LYS A 417 -30.74 -8.86 -6.84
CA LYS A 417 -32.10 -8.55 -6.35
C LYS A 417 -32.84 -7.61 -7.31
N ASP A 418 -32.10 -6.74 -8.00
CA ASP A 418 -32.64 -5.81 -8.99
C ASP A 418 -32.75 -6.41 -10.42
N VAL A 419 -32.53 -7.71 -10.60
CA VAL A 419 -32.34 -8.30 -11.94
C VAL A 419 -33.51 -8.04 -12.90
N ARG A 420 -34.77 -8.12 -12.43
CA ARG A 420 -35.97 -7.86 -13.24
C ARG A 420 -36.12 -6.40 -13.65
N LEU A 421 -35.61 -5.50 -12.82
CA LEU A 421 -35.62 -4.05 -13.07
C LEU A 421 -34.51 -3.70 -14.08
N LYS A 422 -33.39 -4.41 -13.98
CA LYS A 422 -32.14 -4.08 -14.66
C LYS A 422 -31.99 -4.71 -16.03
N LEU A 423 -32.38 -5.98 -16.20
CA LEU A 423 -32.00 -6.78 -17.35
C LEU A 423 -33.17 -7.17 -18.23
N ASN A 424 -32.89 -7.32 -19.52
CA ASN A 424 -33.75 -8.05 -20.44
C ASN A 424 -33.76 -9.54 -20.05
N LYS A 425 -34.96 -10.09 -19.84
CA LYS A 425 -35.21 -11.50 -19.48
C LYS A 425 -34.50 -12.48 -20.42
N ASN A 426 -34.62 -12.26 -21.72
CA ASN A 426 -34.11 -13.15 -22.77
C ASN A 426 -32.57 -13.14 -22.89
N TRP A 427 -31.89 -12.14 -22.33
CA TRP A 427 -30.44 -12.04 -22.35
C TRP A 427 -29.75 -12.90 -21.28
N ILE A 428 -30.41 -13.15 -20.14
CA ILE A 428 -29.81 -13.84 -19.00
C ILE A 428 -29.21 -15.21 -19.37
N PRO A 429 -29.88 -16.06 -20.17
CA PRO A 429 -29.34 -17.36 -20.56
C PRO A 429 -28.09 -17.24 -21.45
N VAL A 430 -28.02 -16.22 -22.31
CA VAL A 430 -26.87 -15.94 -23.18
C VAL A 430 -25.63 -15.65 -22.33
N TRP A 431 -25.82 -14.84 -21.28
CA TRP A 431 -24.73 -14.50 -20.36
C TRP A 431 -24.22 -15.72 -19.59
N LEU A 432 -25.11 -16.56 -19.04
CA LEU A 432 -24.72 -17.73 -18.26
C LEU A 432 -24.02 -18.82 -19.08
N LYS A 433 -24.28 -18.89 -20.40
CA LYS A 433 -23.71 -19.90 -21.28
C LYS A 433 -22.20 -19.72 -21.50
N LYS A 434 -21.77 -18.52 -21.91
CA LYS A 434 -20.35 -18.17 -22.09
C LYS A 434 -20.17 -16.65 -22.00
N PRO A 435 -19.97 -16.09 -20.79
CA PRO A 435 -19.89 -14.64 -20.58
C PRO A 435 -18.87 -13.92 -21.48
N THR A 436 -17.75 -14.58 -21.82
CA THR A 436 -16.66 -14.03 -22.64
C THR A 436 -17.07 -13.76 -24.09
N ASP A 437 -18.05 -14.47 -24.63
CA ASP A 437 -18.53 -14.25 -26.00
C ASP A 437 -19.33 -12.94 -26.10
N PHE A 438 -19.99 -12.56 -25.01
CA PHE A 438 -20.64 -11.25 -24.91
C PHE A 438 -19.64 -10.14 -24.55
N ARG A 439 -18.75 -10.43 -23.60
CA ARG A 439 -17.75 -9.49 -23.10
C ARG A 439 -16.42 -10.20 -22.83
N PRO A 440 -15.42 -10.09 -23.73
CA PRO A 440 -14.13 -10.77 -23.56
C PRO A 440 -13.38 -10.42 -22.27
N THR A 441 -13.49 -9.17 -21.80
CA THR A 441 -12.84 -8.68 -20.57
C THR A 441 -13.65 -8.92 -19.29
N THR A 442 -14.70 -9.76 -19.34
CA THR A 442 -15.56 -10.01 -18.18
C THR A 442 -14.80 -10.64 -17.01
N LYS A 443 -15.23 -10.27 -15.79
CA LYS A 443 -14.79 -10.87 -14.53
C LYS A 443 -15.64 -12.07 -14.13
N MET A 444 -16.83 -12.24 -14.72
CA MET A 444 -17.66 -13.41 -14.44
C MET A 444 -17.10 -14.63 -15.18
N PRO A 445 -16.72 -15.70 -14.45
CA PRO A 445 -16.11 -16.87 -15.06
C PRO A 445 -17.18 -17.75 -15.75
N ASN A 446 -16.73 -18.68 -16.59
CA ASN A 446 -17.57 -19.68 -17.22
C ASN A 446 -17.74 -20.92 -16.33
N PHE A 447 -18.96 -21.16 -15.87
CA PHE A 447 -19.29 -22.28 -14.98
C PHE A 447 -19.51 -23.62 -15.72
N ARG A 448 -19.47 -23.63 -17.06
CA ARG A 448 -19.69 -24.82 -17.90
C ARG A 448 -21.03 -25.51 -17.61
N LEU A 449 -22.07 -24.70 -17.46
CA LEU A 449 -23.41 -25.14 -17.12
C LEU A 449 -24.06 -25.88 -18.30
N THR A 450 -24.88 -26.88 -18.00
CA THR A 450 -25.76 -27.49 -19.01
C THR A 450 -26.91 -26.54 -19.38
N ASP A 451 -27.52 -26.73 -20.55
CA ASP A 451 -28.64 -25.86 -20.97
C ASP A 451 -29.80 -25.91 -19.94
N HIS A 452 -30.06 -27.08 -19.33
CA HIS A 452 -31.06 -27.22 -18.26
C HIS A 452 -30.69 -26.42 -16.99
N GLN A 453 -29.43 -26.52 -16.55
CA GLN A 453 -28.94 -25.74 -15.41
C GLN A 453 -29.03 -24.24 -15.68
N ILE A 454 -28.72 -23.79 -16.90
CA ILE A 454 -28.88 -22.39 -17.32
C ILE A 454 -30.35 -21.97 -17.20
N GLN A 455 -31.29 -22.79 -17.67
CA GLN A 455 -32.72 -22.49 -17.58
C GLN A 455 -33.18 -22.36 -16.13
N ALA A 456 -32.83 -23.33 -15.29
CA ALA A 456 -33.19 -23.36 -13.87
C ALA A 456 -32.59 -22.16 -13.10
N ILE A 457 -31.29 -21.91 -13.23
CA ILE A 457 -30.62 -20.77 -12.59
C ILE A 457 -31.25 -19.45 -13.03
N SER A 458 -31.52 -19.30 -14.34
CA SER A 458 -32.16 -18.11 -14.90
C SER A 458 -33.55 -17.89 -14.27
N ALA A 459 -34.37 -18.94 -14.19
CA ALA A 459 -35.69 -18.89 -13.56
C ALA A 459 -35.61 -18.46 -12.09
N TYR A 460 -34.68 -19.01 -11.32
CA TYR A 460 -34.51 -18.65 -9.91
C TYR A 460 -34.14 -17.18 -9.72
N ILE A 461 -33.07 -16.71 -10.38
CA ILE A 461 -32.64 -15.32 -10.21
C ILE A 461 -33.72 -14.34 -10.65
N TRP A 462 -34.44 -14.66 -11.74
CA TRP A 462 -35.51 -13.80 -12.24
C TRP A 462 -36.71 -13.74 -11.29
N GLN A 463 -37.22 -14.89 -10.86
CA GLN A 463 -38.41 -14.94 -10.01
C GLN A 463 -38.18 -14.46 -8.57
N THR A 464 -36.92 -14.36 -8.13
CA THR A 464 -36.54 -13.81 -6.82
C THR A 464 -36.22 -12.31 -6.86
N GLY A 465 -36.10 -11.73 -8.05
CA GLY A 465 -35.85 -10.31 -8.24
C GLY A 465 -37.06 -9.43 -7.91
N PHE A 466 -36.79 -8.20 -7.48
CA PHE A 466 -37.79 -7.20 -7.15
C PHE A 466 -38.66 -6.80 -8.35
N THR A 467 -39.89 -6.40 -8.05
CA THR A 467 -40.88 -5.95 -9.03
C THR A 467 -41.31 -4.50 -8.82
N ASP A 468 -40.64 -3.79 -7.92
CA ASP A 468 -40.91 -2.39 -7.64
C ASP A 468 -40.82 -1.54 -8.91
N PRO A 469 -41.72 -0.56 -9.10
CA PRO A 469 -41.73 0.25 -10.31
C PRO A 469 -40.48 1.12 -10.42
N LEU A 470 -39.93 1.24 -11.62
CA LEU A 470 -38.85 2.19 -11.93
C LEU A 470 -39.44 3.55 -12.38
N PRO A 471 -38.85 4.68 -11.94
CA PRO A 471 -39.13 5.98 -12.53
C PRO A 471 -38.87 5.96 -14.04
N LYS A 472 -39.76 6.60 -14.81
CA LYS A 472 -39.64 6.67 -16.26
C LYS A 472 -38.79 7.85 -16.70
N HIS A 473 -37.87 7.60 -17.62
CA HIS A 473 -36.97 8.61 -18.18
C HIS A 473 -37.19 8.78 -19.69
N LYS A 474 -36.95 10.00 -20.16
CA LYS A 474 -36.95 10.31 -21.60
C LYS A 474 -35.56 10.05 -22.19
N PRO A 475 -35.44 9.71 -23.48
CA PRO A 475 -34.14 9.72 -24.16
C PRO A 475 -33.48 11.10 -24.11
N GLY A 476 -32.18 11.12 -23.82
CA GLY A 476 -31.31 12.30 -23.83
C GLY A 476 -30.56 12.51 -25.16
N ASN A 477 -29.56 13.37 -25.15
CA ASN A 477 -28.66 13.67 -26.25
C ASN A 477 -27.44 12.73 -26.27
N ALA A 478 -27.40 11.81 -27.23
CA ALA A 478 -26.31 10.84 -27.36
C ALA A 478 -24.93 11.47 -27.67
N ALA A 479 -24.88 12.61 -28.38
CA ALA A 479 -23.60 13.26 -28.71
C ALA A 479 -22.97 13.89 -27.46
N HIS A 480 -23.78 14.60 -26.67
CA HIS A 480 -23.35 15.14 -25.39
C HIS A 480 -23.05 14.02 -24.38
N GLY A 481 -23.84 12.95 -24.36
CA GLY A 481 -23.58 11.76 -23.56
C GLY A 481 -22.22 11.11 -23.84
N LYS A 482 -21.77 11.12 -25.10
CA LYS A 482 -20.43 10.65 -25.48
C LYS A 482 -19.35 11.55 -24.88
N GLU A 483 -19.47 12.87 -25.06
CA GLU A 483 -18.52 13.85 -24.50
C GLU A 483 -18.41 13.69 -22.97
N LEU A 484 -19.55 13.63 -22.27
CA LEU A 484 -19.60 13.40 -20.83
C LEU A 484 -18.91 12.07 -20.44
N PHE A 485 -19.14 11.00 -21.19
CA PHE A 485 -18.51 9.71 -20.91
C PHE A 485 -16.98 9.76 -21.02
N GLU A 486 -16.46 10.45 -22.04
CA GLU A 486 -15.02 10.60 -22.29
C GLU A 486 -14.35 11.55 -21.30
N GLU A 487 -15.08 12.56 -20.81
CA GLU A 487 -14.50 13.66 -20.05
C GLU A 487 -14.71 13.57 -18.53
N ARG A 488 -15.81 12.98 -18.05
CA ARG A 488 -16.14 12.94 -16.60
C ARG A 488 -15.30 11.95 -15.79
N GLY A 489 -14.56 11.06 -16.47
CA GLY A 489 -13.69 10.06 -15.86
C GLY A 489 -14.17 8.62 -15.94
N CYS A 490 -15.24 8.33 -16.67
CA CYS A 490 -15.77 6.96 -16.82
C CYS A 490 -14.70 6.00 -17.35
N LEU A 491 -13.86 6.46 -18.29
CA LEU A 491 -12.80 5.69 -18.93
C LEU A 491 -11.64 5.28 -18.01
N ALA A 492 -11.53 5.84 -16.81
CA ALA A 492 -10.52 5.40 -15.84
C ALA A 492 -10.80 3.99 -15.30
N CYS A 493 -12.08 3.63 -15.22
CA CYS A 493 -12.54 2.35 -14.71
C CYS A 493 -13.16 1.48 -15.80
N HIS A 494 -13.98 2.08 -16.67
CA HIS A 494 -14.68 1.39 -17.75
C HIS A 494 -13.91 1.45 -19.05
N SER A 495 -14.07 0.42 -19.87
CA SER A 495 -13.64 0.45 -21.27
C SER A 495 -14.83 0.60 -22.21
N ILE A 496 -14.57 1.08 -23.41
CA ILE A 496 -15.50 1.12 -24.54
C ILE A 496 -14.73 0.78 -25.83
N GLY A 497 -15.42 0.19 -26.80
CA GLY A 497 -14.82 -0.44 -27.97
C GLY A 497 -14.45 -1.90 -27.72
N GLU A 498 -14.09 -2.62 -28.77
CA GLU A 498 -13.67 -4.03 -28.73
C GLU A 498 -12.45 -4.24 -29.64
N GLY A 499 -11.66 -5.29 -29.37
CA GLY A 499 -10.42 -5.56 -30.10
C GLY A 499 -9.45 -4.36 -30.04
N ASP A 500 -8.86 -4.03 -31.18
CA ASP A 500 -7.89 -2.93 -31.31
C ASP A 500 -8.49 -1.53 -31.10
N GLN A 501 -9.82 -1.42 -31.07
CA GLN A 501 -10.54 -0.16 -30.83
C GLN A 501 -10.93 0.04 -29.36
N MET A 502 -10.57 -0.90 -28.48
CA MET A 502 -10.89 -0.78 -27.06
C MET A 502 -10.06 0.32 -26.40
N GLN A 503 -10.73 1.26 -25.73
CA GLN A 503 -10.13 2.34 -24.96
C GLN A 503 -10.67 2.35 -23.52
N GLY A 504 -9.85 2.82 -22.56
CA GLY A 504 -10.20 2.89 -21.14
C GLY A 504 -9.68 1.73 -20.30
N GLY A 505 -10.11 1.68 -19.04
CA GLY A 505 -9.64 0.70 -18.05
C GLY A 505 -10.48 -0.58 -18.02
N ASN A 506 -9.87 -1.67 -17.51
CA ASN A 506 -10.52 -2.97 -17.34
C ASN A 506 -10.90 -3.28 -15.89
N PHE A 507 -10.81 -2.29 -14.99
CA PHE A 507 -11.24 -2.45 -13.60
C PHE A 507 -12.75 -2.67 -13.49
N ALA A 508 -13.53 -1.95 -14.29
CA ALA A 508 -14.98 -2.12 -14.40
C ALA A 508 -15.36 -2.67 -15.78
N ALA A 509 -16.64 -2.94 -15.96
CA ALA A 509 -17.17 -3.57 -17.15
C ALA A 509 -16.92 -2.76 -18.43
N ASN A 510 -16.55 -3.43 -19.53
CA ASN A 510 -16.69 -2.86 -20.87
C ASN A 510 -18.17 -2.56 -21.17
N LEU A 511 -18.47 -1.32 -21.59
CA LEU A 511 -19.84 -0.82 -21.73
C LEU A 511 -20.38 -0.81 -23.16
N THR A 512 -19.61 -1.19 -24.19
CA THR A 512 -20.05 -1.14 -25.60
C THR A 512 -21.40 -1.81 -25.82
N ARG A 513 -21.61 -3.00 -25.27
CA ARG A 513 -22.83 -3.78 -25.51
C ARG A 513 -23.88 -3.62 -24.42
N VAL A 514 -23.75 -2.64 -23.53
CA VAL A 514 -24.64 -2.54 -22.35
C VAL A 514 -26.11 -2.35 -22.73
N GLY A 515 -26.38 -1.63 -23.82
CA GLY A 515 -27.73 -1.39 -24.33
C GLY A 515 -28.45 -2.62 -24.90
N GLU A 516 -27.72 -3.72 -25.14
CA GLU A 516 -28.33 -4.99 -25.55
C GLU A 516 -29.04 -5.68 -24.39
N LYS A 517 -28.59 -5.43 -23.15
CA LYS A 517 -29.07 -6.15 -21.97
C LYS A 517 -29.80 -5.30 -20.95
N ALA A 518 -29.52 -3.99 -20.90
CA ALA A 518 -29.97 -3.14 -19.81
C ALA A 518 -31.31 -2.48 -20.12
N ASN A 519 -32.16 -2.37 -19.10
CA ASN A 519 -33.31 -1.47 -19.12
C ASN A 519 -32.81 -0.01 -19.07
N TYR A 520 -33.35 0.85 -19.94
CA TYR A 520 -32.96 2.26 -20.05
C TYR A 520 -33.20 3.04 -18.75
N ASP A 521 -34.39 2.94 -18.17
CA ASP A 521 -34.76 3.63 -16.93
C ASP A 521 -33.84 3.24 -15.77
N TYR A 522 -33.53 1.94 -15.66
CA TYR A 522 -32.58 1.45 -14.68
C TYR A 522 -31.17 1.98 -14.94
N LEU A 523 -30.75 2.05 -16.20
CA LEU A 523 -29.42 2.53 -16.58
C LEU A 523 -29.25 4.00 -16.20
N VAL A 524 -30.26 4.85 -16.44
CA VAL A 524 -30.27 6.26 -16.00
C VAL A 524 -30.13 6.34 -14.48
N ARG A 525 -30.97 5.60 -13.73
CA ARG A 525 -30.88 5.51 -12.25
C ARG A 525 -29.48 5.13 -11.78
N TRP A 526 -28.89 4.10 -12.39
CA TRP A 526 -27.56 3.58 -12.03
C TRP A 526 -26.43 4.57 -12.32
N ILE A 527 -26.48 5.25 -13.47
CA ILE A 527 -25.47 6.26 -13.85
C ILE A 527 -25.55 7.48 -12.94
N HIS A 528 -26.77 7.92 -12.60
CA HIS A 528 -26.98 9.04 -11.68
C HIS A 528 -26.47 8.71 -10.27
N ASN A 529 -26.89 7.57 -9.71
CA ASN A 529 -26.44 7.13 -8.39
C ASN A 529 -26.48 5.59 -8.23
N ALA A 530 -25.34 4.94 -8.46
CA ALA A 530 -25.20 3.48 -8.32
C ALA A 530 -25.39 2.97 -6.87
N ARG A 531 -25.30 3.84 -5.85
CA ARG A 531 -25.51 3.46 -4.44
C ARG A 531 -26.98 3.23 -4.11
N GLN A 532 -27.89 3.80 -4.88
CA GLN A 532 -29.32 3.68 -4.63
C GLN A 532 -29.76 2.22 -4.74
N ARG A 533 -30.28 1.67 -3.64
CA ARG A 533 -30.95 0.36 -3.63
C ARG A 533 -32.44 0.54 -3.92
N THR A 534 -33.07 -0.53 -4.39
CA THR A 534 -34.53 -0.59 -4.50
C THR A 534 -35.18 -0.76 -3.12
N ARG A 535 -34.58 -1.60 -2.25
CA ARG A 535 -35.01 -1.82 -0.86
C ARG A 535 -33.79 -1.94 0.06
N PRO A 536 -33.84 -1.44 1.31
CA PRO A 536 -32.82 -1.70 2.31
C PRO A 536 -32.90 -3.15 2.81
N TYR A 537 -31.76 -3.70 3.23
CA TYR A 537 -31.68 -5.04 3.80
C TYR A 537 -31.40 -4.97 5.30
N CYS A 538 -32.16 -5.70 6.11
CA CYS A 538 -31.91 -5.87 7.54
C CYS A 538 -31.03 -7.11 7.77
N PRO A 539 -29.76 -6.96 8.21
CA PRO A 539 -28.90 -8.11 8.49
C PRO A 539 -29.37 -8.93 9.70
N TYR A 540 -30.06 -8.30 10.65
CA TYR A 540 -30.55 -8.96 11.86
C TYR A 540 -31.74 -9.88 11.56
N GLU A 541 -32.77 -9.38 10.87
CA GLU A 541 -33.93 -10.19 10.43
C GLU A 541 -33.66 -11.03 9.18
N LYS A 542 -32.54 -10.77 8.49
CA LYS A 542 -32.14 -11.43 7.24
C LYS A 542 -33.17 -11.24 6.14
N LYS A 543 -33.66 -10.00 6.00
CA LYS A 543 -34.81 -9.67 5.16
C LYS A 543 -34.67 -8.30 4.52
N ASP A 544 -35.08 -8.18 3.27
CA ASP A 544 -35.33 -6.86 2.65
C ASP A 544 -36.58 -6.21 3.27
N ILE A 545 -36.44 -4.95 3.67
CA ILE A 545 -37.50 -4.18 4.34
C ILE A 545 -38.24 -3.35 3.29
N GLY A 546 -39.56 -3.42 3.31
CA GLY A 546 -40.43 -2.70 2.37
C GLY A 546 -41.55 -1.91 3.05
N PRO A 547 -42.39 -1.21 2.27
CA PRO A 547 -43.56 -0.47 2.79
C PRO A 547 -44.46 -1.31 3.70
N GLU A 548 -44.57 -2.60 3.43
CA GLU A 548 -45.31 -3.58 4.22
C GLU A 548 -44.81 -3.72 5.66
N ASP A 549 -43.53 -3.51 5.94
CA ASP A 549 -42.96 -3.64 7.28
C ASP A 549 -43.21 -2.38 8.10
N TYR A 550 -43.06 -1.20 7.49
CA TYR A 550 -43.42 0.08 8.12
C TYR A 550 -44.91 0.16 8.44
N ALA A 551 -45.76 -0.30 7.53
CA ALA A 551 -47.20 -0.33 7.72
C ALA A 551 -47.62 -1.19 8.93
N LYS A 552 -46.96 -2.34 9.15
CA LYS A 552 -47.21 -3.19 10.34
C LYS A 552 -46.91 -2.47 11.66
N LYS A 553 -45.98 -1.51 11.65
CA LYS A 553 -45.60 -0.69 12.80
C LYS A 553 -46.35 0.65 12.86
N ARG A 554 -47.27 0.89 11.92
CA ARG A 554 -47.99 2.17 11.76
C ARG A 554 -47.04 3.36 11.54
N LEU A 555 -45.93 3.11 10.84
CA LEU A 555 -44.95 4.13 10.46
C LEU A 555 -45.10 4.45 8.97
N PRO A 556 -44.82 5.71 8.55
CA PRO A 556 -44.71 6.03 7.13
C PRO A 556 -43.47 5.34 6.54
N TYR A 557 -43.57 4.88 5.29
CA TYR A 557 -42.41 4.33 4.59
C TYR A 557 -41.39 5.45 4.34
N GLN A 558 -40.23 5.34 4.99
CA GLN A 558 -39.13 6.29 4.89
C GLN A 558 -37.84 5.52 4.67
N PHE A 559 -37.25 5.67 3.48
CA PHE A 559 -35.99 5.04 3.09
C PHE A 559 -35.11 6.06 2.37
N ASP A 560 -34.01 6.42 3.02
CA ASP A 560 -32.93 7.23 2.48
C ASP A 560 -31.63 6.89 3.24
N LEU A 561 -30.57 7.66 3.01
CA LEU A 561 -29.27 7.42 3.65
C LEU A 561 -29.22 7.89 5.11
N ASP A 562 -30.11 8.79 5.53
CA ASP A 562 -30.15 9.38 6.86
C ASP A 562 -31.05 8.58 7.83
N HIS A 563 -31.94 7.74 7.28
CA HIS A 563 -32.86 6.88 8.02
C HIS A 563 -32.48 5.40 7.86
N SER A 564 -31.35 4.99 8.46
CA SER A 564 -30.79 3.64 8.35
C SER A 564 -31.24 2.67 9.46
N LYS A 565 -32.25 2.98 10.27
CA LYS A 565 -32.74 2.08 11.33
C LYS A 565 -33.90 1.22 10.86
N CYS A 566 -33.83 -0.07 11.16
CA CYS A 566 -34.91 -1.00 10.85
C CYS A 566 -36.16 -0.69 11.69
N PRO A 567 -37.35 -0.57 11.07
CA PRO A 567 -38.60 -0.35 11.81
C PRO A 567 -38.99 -1.56 12.67
N ASN A 568 -38.43 -2.74 12.40
CA ASN A 568 -38.80 -3.97 13.08
C ASN A 568 -38.04 -4.19 14.39
N ASP A 569 -36.73 -3.98 14.37
CA ASP A 569 -35.82 -4.29 15.49
C ASP A 569 -35.01 -3.07 16.00
N GLY A 570 -34.90 -1.97 15.24
CA GLY A 570 -34.15 -0.77 15.61
C GLY A 570 -32.65 -0.80 15.29
N HIS A 571 -32.11 -1.88 14.69
CA HIS A 571 -30.71 -1.99 14.27
C HIS A 571 -30.46 -1.38 12.88
N GLU A 572 -29.19 -1.28 12.53
CA GLU A 572 -28.75 -0.70 11.25
C GLU A 572 -29.15 -1.54 10.03
N LEU A 573 -29.63 -0.86 8.99
CA LEU A 573 -29.97 -1.39 7.68
C LEU A 573 -28.81 -1.19 6.70
N GLN A 574 -28.62 -2.17 5.81
CA GLN A 574 -27.86 -1.98 4.58
C GLN A 574 -28.70 -1.12 3.62
N VAL A 575 -28.47 0.19 3.63
CA VAL A 575 -29.21 1.17 2.81
C VAL A 575 -28.57 1.44 1.44
N GLN A 576 -27.32 1.05 1.23
CA GLN A 576 -26.57 1.28 -0.01
C GLN A 576 -26.22 -0.01 -0.76
N ASN A 577 -26.16 0.06 -2.09
CA ASN A 577 -25.61 -1.02 -2.90
C ASN A 577 -24.12 -1.23 -2.56
N MET A 578 -23.71 -2.50 -2.43
CA MET A 578 -22.33 -2.93 -2.18
C MET A 578 -21.46 -2.85 -3.45
N THR A 579 -21.48 -1.72 -4.15
CA THR A 579 -20.77 -1.50 -5.43
C THR A 579 -19.52 -0.67 -5.24
N VAL A 580 -18.51 -0.83 -6.10
CA VAL A 580 -17.37 0.11 -6.14
C VAL A 580 -17.64 1.32 -7.05
N MET A 581 -18.70 1.26 -7.87
CA MET A 581 -19.09 2.36 -8.76
C MET A 581 -19.40 3.62 -7.95
N PRO A 582 -18.65 4.71 -8.12
CA PRO A 582 -18.89 5.95 -7.39
C PRO A 582 -20.01 6.77 -8.03
N SER A 583 -20.44 7.82 -7.34
CA SER A 583 -21.20 8.90 -7.98
C SER A 583 -20.24 9.91 -8.61
N LEU A 584 -20.47 10.23 -9.89
CA LEU A 584 -19.81 11.34 -10.59
C LEU A 584 -20.57 12.66 -10.45
N ARG A 585 -21.63 12.68 -9.62
CA ARG A 585 -22.48 13.86 -9.32
C ARG A 585 -23.03 14.50 -10.59
N LEU A 586 -23.55 13.64 -11.47
CA LEU A 586 -24.19 14.04 -12.72
C LEU A 586 -25.59 14.58 -12.44
N SER A 587 -26.05 15.55 -13.23
CA SER A 587 -27.47 15.89 -13.20
C SER A 587 -28.30 14.72 -13.75
N PRO A 588 -29.62 14.69 -13.48
CA PRO A 588 -30.52 13.73 -14.11
C PRO A 588 -30.41 13.75 -15.65
N GLU A 589 -30.31 14.94 -16.25
CA GLU A 589 -30.17 15.09 -17.71
C GLU A 589 -28.83 14.54 -18.22
N ASP A 590 -27.71 14.81 -17.54
CA ASP A 590 -26.41 14.25 -17.90
C ASP A 590 -26.43 12.71 -17.85
N ALA A 591 -27.15 12.13 -16.87
CA ALA A 591 -27.33 10.69 -16.78
C ALA A 591 -28.20 10.13 -17.92
N GLU A 592 -29.27 10.83 -18.31
CA GLU A 592 -30.10 10.50 -19.48
C GLU A 592 -29.29 10.54 -20.78
N ASP A 593 -28.43 11.54 -20.95
CA ASP A 593 -27.56 11.71 -22.11
C ASP A 593 -26.54 10.57 -22.23
N ILE A 594 -25.81 10.27 -21.15
CA ILE A 594 -24.85 9.15 -21.13
C ILE A 594 -25.57 7.81 -21.35
N ALA A 595 -26.70 7.58 -20.68
CA ALA A 595 -27.48 6.36 -20.88
C ALA A 595 -27.89 6.22 -22.35
N THR A 596 -28.34 7.31 -22.98
CA THR A 596 -28.76 7.31 -24.38
C THR A 596 -27.60 7.00 -25.31
N TYR A 597 -26.43 7.61 -25.09
CA TYR A 597 -25.20 7.26 -25.80
C TYR A 597 -24.88 5.77 -25.68
N LEU A 598 -24.90 5.21 -24.47
CA LEU A 598 -24.61 3.79 -24.25
C LEU A 598 -25.65 2.86 -24.92
N MET A 599 -26.91 3.30 -25.03
CA MET A 599 -27.94 2.56 -25.77
C MET A 599 -27.72 2.57 -27.29
N THR A 600 -26.96 3.53 -27.85
CA THR A 600 -26.62 3.54 -29.28
C THR A 600 -25.45 2.62 -29.62
N GLN A 601 -24.67 2.18 -28.63
CA GLN A 601 -23.49 1.33 -28.85
C GLN A 601 -23.81 -0.15 -29.07
N LYS A 602 -25.08 -0.55 -28.89
CA LYS A 602 -25.53 -1.94 -29.06
C LYS A 602 -25.26 -2.45 -30.48
N LYS A 603 -24.88 -3.73 -30.59
CA LYS A 603 -24.69 -4.40 -31.89
C LYS A 603 -25.97 -5.05 -32.43
N GLN A 604 -26.89 -5.39 -31.54
CA GLN A 604 -28.16 -6.01 -31.86
C GLN A 604 -29.26 -5.52 -30.92
N GLU A 605 -30.51 -5.59 -31.37
CA GLU A 605 -31.63 -5.21 -30.52
C GLU A 605 -31.87 -6.25 -29.41
N PRO A 606 -32.28 -5.84 -28.20
CA PRO A 606 -32.62 -6.79 -27.12
C PRO A 606 -33.73 -7.78 -27.49
N SER A 607 -34.59 -7.45 -28.46
CA SER A 607 -35.63 -8.33 -28.99
C SER A 607 -35.09 -9.48 -29.86
N SER A 608 -33.83 -9.42 -30.26
CA SER A 608 -33.17 -10.49 -31.05
C SER A 608 -32.81 -11.73 -30.22
N TYR A 609 -32.82 -11.62 -28.89
CA TYR A 609 -32.52 -12.74 -28.01
C TYR A 609 -33.65 -13.77 -27.99
N ALA A 610 -33.29 -15.05 -27.95
CA ALA A 610 -34.23 -16.16 -27.92
C ALA A 610 -35.21 -16.05 -26.75
N ASP A 611 -36.44 -16.48 -26.97
CA ASP A 611 -37.48 -16.44 -25.94
C ASP A 611 -37.08 -17.22 -24.70
N ALA A 612 -37.23 -16.59 -23.53
CA ALA A 612 -36.95 -17.18 -22.23
C ALA A 612 -38.21 -17.24 -21.34
N SER A 613 -39.38 -17.46 -21.95
CA SER A 613 -40.66 -17.54 -21.22
C SER A 613 -40.66 -18.57 -20.08
N TYR A 614 -39.92 -19.68 -20.24
CA TYR A 614 -39.73 -20.73 -19.23
C TYR A 614 -39.24 -20.21 -17.87
N MET A 615 -38.60 -19.03 -17.80
CA MET A 615 -38.11 -18.48 -16.54
C MET A 615 -39.22 -18.12 -15.54
N ASP A 616 -40.50 -18.13 -15.94
CA ASP A 616 -41.63 -17.94 -15.03
C ASP A 616 -42.15 -19.26 -14.44
N ASP A 617 -41.55 -20.41 -14.78
CA ASP A 617 -41.92 -21.72 -14.23
C ASP A 617 -41.45 -21.88 -12.76
N PRO A 618 -42.36 -22.09 -11.79
CA PRO A 618 -42.00 -22.30 -10.40
C PRO A 618 -41.17 -23.57 -10.15
N ALA A 619 -41.30 -24.62 -10.97
CA ALA A 619 -40.50 -25.83 -10.81
C ALA A 619 -39.02 -25.56 -11.13
N LEU A 620 -38.76 -24.81 -12.20
CA LEU A 620 -37.40 -24.37 -12.55
C LEU A 620 -36.81 -23.42 -11.50
N LYS A 621 -37.64 -22.62 -10.81
CA LYS A 621 -37.17 -21.78 -9.69
C LYS A 621 -36.61 -22.62 -8.55
N GLU A 622 -37.35 -23.63 -8.09
CA GLU A 622 -36.90 -24.47 -6.96
C GLU A 622 -35.65 -25.27 -7.32
N GLU A 623 -35.55 -25.76 -8.57
CA GLU A 623 -34.32 -26.38 -9.03
C GLU A 623 -33.17 -25.38 -9.16
N GLY A 624 -33.42 -24.19 -9.71
CA GLY A 624 -32.43 -23.14 -9.87
C GLY A 624 -31.81 -22.73 -8.54
N LYS A 625 -32.61 -22.72 -7.46
CA LYS A 625 -32.13 -22.49 -6.09
C LYS A 625 -31.02 -23.47 -5.71
N LYS A 626 -31.18 -24.76 -6.01
CA LYS A 626 -30.18 -25.80 -5.76
C LYS A 626 -28.88 -25.51 -6.52
N TRP A 627 -28.97 -25.16 -7.80
CA TRP A 627 -27.79 -24.90 -8.63
C TRP A 627 -27.06 -23.61 -8.27
N VAL A 628 -27.80 -22.53 -7.96
CA VAL A 628 -27.24 -21.26 -7.47
C VAL A 628 -26.44 -21.47 -6.19
N ARG A 629 -26.94 -22.29 -5.24
CA ARG A 629 -26.21 -22.68 -4.05
C ARG A 629 -25.02 -23.58 -4.38
N HIS A 630 -25.20 -24.58 -5.26
CA HIS A 630 -24.16 -25.53 -5.63
C HIS A 630 -22.90 -24.85 -6.19
N TYR A 631 -23.08 -23.88 -7.09
CA TYR A 631 -22.01 -23.10 -7.71
C TYR A 631 -21.58 -21.88 -6.89
N GLY A 632 -22.19 -21.63 -5.72
CA GLY A 632 -21.79 -20.58 -4.81
C GLY A 632 -21.99 -19.16 -5.35
N CYS A 633 -23.01 -18.93 -6.18
CA CYS A 633 -23.21 -17.63 -6.83
C CYS A 633 -23.40 -16.48 -5.83
N GLY A 634 -23.93 -16.77 -4.62
CA GLY A 634 -24.12 -15.80 -3.52
C GLY A 634 -22.81 -15.27 -2.91
N GLY A 635 -21.69 -15.97 -3.11
CA GLY A 635 -20.37 -15.50 -2.69
C GLY A 635 -19.99 -14.20 -3.41
N CYS A 636 -20.21 -14.16 -4.73
CA CYS A 636 -19.94 -12.98 -5.56
C CYS A 636 -21.13 -12.02 -5.66
N HIS A 637 -22.35 -12.52 -5.72
CA HIS A 637 -23.55 -11.71 -5.97
C HIS A 637 -24.43 -11.55 -4.73
N GLU A 638 -25.12 -10.41 -4.63
CA GLU A 638 -26.27 -10.31 -3.73
C GLU A 638 -27.51 -10.89 -4.39
N ILE A 639 -28.09 -11.95 -3.81
CA ILE A 639 -29.25 -12.68 -4.33
C ILE A 639 -30.22 -12.89 -3.17
N SER A 640 -31.52 -12.61 -3.40
CA SER A 640 -32.56 -12.79 -2.39
C SER A 640 -32.60 -14.23 -1.87
N GLY A 641 -32.51 -14.41 -0.56
CA GLY A 641 -32.54 -15.72 0.11
C GLY A 641 -31.21 -16.48 0.07
N MET A 642 -30.11 -15.82 -0.26
CA MET A 642 -28.75 -16.38 -0.32
C MET A 642 -27.71 -15.48 0.38
N GLU A 643 -28.15 -14.50 1.17
CA GLU A 643 -27.28 -13.48 1.78
C GLU A 643 -26.31 -14.05 2.82
N ASP A 644 -26.68 -15.16 3.47
CA ASP A 644 -25.86 -15.86 4.46
C ASP A 644 -25.03 -17.01 3.86
N GLU A 645 -25.13 -17.26 2.55
CA GLU A 645 -24.40 -18.37 1.93
C GLU A 645 -22.88 -18.07 1.97
N GLY A 646 -22.14 -19.02 2.52
CA GLY A 646 -20.69 -18.92 2.65
C GLY A 646 -19.94 -19.18 1.35
N ARG A 647 -18.62 -18.99 1.43
CA ARG A 647 -17.66 -19.39 0.40
C ARG A 647 -17.67 -20.92 0.24
N ILE A 648 -17.62 -21.40 -1.02
CA ILE A 648 -17.74 -22.85 -1.34
C ILE A 648 -16.41 -23.53 -1.72
N GLY A 649 -15.37 -22.74 -2.00
CA GLY A 649 -14.05 -23.20 -2.39
C GLY A 649 -13.18 -23.55 -1.20
N THR A 650 -12.07 -24.23 -1.46
CA THR A 650 -11.06 -24.46 -0.42
C THR A 650 -10.52 -23.14 0.12
N GLU A 651 -10.14 -23.14 1.39
CA GLU A 651 -9.34 -22.08 1.99
C GLU A 651 -7.96 -22.06 1.30
N LEU A 652 -7.46 -20.89 0.89
CA LEU A 652 -6.24 -20.75 0.09
C LEU A 652 -5.11 -19.98 0.79
N THR A 653 -5.29 -19.55 2.04
CA THR A 653 -4.27 -18.80 2.80
C THR A 653 -2.94 -19.55 2.89
N PHE A 654 -3.01 -20.88 2.99
CA PHE A 654 -1.83 -21.75 3.15
C PHE A 654 -1.73 -22.87 2.11
N GLU A 655 -2.42 -22.76 0.96
CA GLU A 655 -2.48 -23.86 -0.03
C GLU A 655 -1.10 -24.20 -0.60
N GLY A 656 -0.17 -23.24 -0.66
CA GLY A 656 1.22 -23.48 -1.06
C GLY A 656 2.00 -24.39 -0.11
N SER A 657 1.58 -24.51 1.15
CA SER A 657 2.21 -25.41 2.15
C SER A 657 1.64 -26.82 2.18
N LYS A 658 0.68 -27.13 1.32
CA LYS A 658 0.05 -28.45 1.30
C LYS A 658 1.02 -29.49 0.73
N PRO A 659 1.34 -30.60 1.44
CA PRO A 659 2.22 -31.63 0.88
C PRO A 659 1.75 -32.12 -0.48
N ILE A 660 2.68 -32.41 -1.39
CA ILE A 660 2.38 -32.78 -2.78
C ILE A 660 1.50 -34.03 -2.87
N GLU A 661 1.63 -34.95 -1.91
CA GLU A 661 0.83 -36.19 -1.83
C GLU A 661 -0.63 -35.92 -1.45
N ARG A 662 -0.93 -34.71 -0.93
CA ARG A 662 -2.30 -34.24 -0.64
C ARG A 662 -2.88 -33.42 -1.78
N LEU A 663 -2.12 -33.17 -2.85
CA LEU A 663 -2.62 -32.61 -4.10
C LEU A 663 -3.09 -33.76 -5.00
N ASP A 664 -4.40 -33.82 -5.27
CA ASP A 664 -4.99 -34.89 -6.07
C ASP A 664 -4.82 -34.60 -7.57
N PHE A 665 -3.75 -35.14 -8.17
CA PHE A 665 -3.53 -35.14 -9.62
C PHE A 665 -4.46 -36.11 -10.37
N ALA A 666 -5.39 -36.77 -9.67
CA ALA A 666 -6.39 -37.66 -10.24
C ALA A 666 -5.75 -38.80 -11.06
N LEU A 667 -6.13 -38.93 -12.34
CA LEU A 667 -5.61 -39.97 -13.23
C LEU A 667 -4.23 -39.62 -13.81
N PHE A 668 -3.69 -38.44 -13.48
CA PHE A 668 -2.50 -37.89 -14.11
C PHE A 668 -1.24 -37.95 -13.26
N THR A 669 -1.26 -38.59 -12.08
CA THR A 669 -0.08 -38.68 -11.20
C THR A 669 1.14 -39.27 -11.93
N GLU A 670 1.01 -40.41 -12.60
CA GLU A 670 2.14 -41.01 -13.33
C GLU A 670 2.59 -40.15 -14.52
N ALA A 671 1.64 -39.52 -15.22
CA ALA A 671 1.95 -38.63 -16.33
C ALA A 671 2.71 -37.39 -15.86
N ALA A 672 2.27 -36.80 -14.74
CA ALA A 672 2.93 -35.68 -14.08
C ALA A 672 4.35 -36.00 -13.66
N GLN A 673 4.57 -37.18 -13.07
CA GLN A 673 5.90 -37.62 -12.62
C GLN A 673 6.85 -37.92 -13.77
N ARG A 674 6.37 -38.50 -14.87
CA ARG A 674 7.21 -38.88 -16.02
C ARG A 674 7.51 -37.71 -16.95
N GLY A 675 6.55 -36.81 -17.16
CA GLY A 675 6.61 -35.80 -18.20
C GLY A 675 6.68 -36.39 -19.62
N GLY A 676 7.04 -35.54 -20.59
CA GLY A 676 7.29 -35.93 -21.98
C GLY A 676 6.06 -35.97 -22.90
N ASN A 677 6.28 -36.41 -24.14
CA ASN A 677 5.26 -36.40 -25.19
C ASN A 677 4.04 -37.27 -24.80
N GLY A 678 2.89 -36.62 -24.57
CA GLY A 678 1.64 -37.27 -24.19
C GLY A 678 1.27 -37.16 -22.71
N ALA A 679 2.18 -36.65 -21.86
CA ALA A 679 1.94 -36.43 -20.44
C ALA A 679 1.04 -35.22 -20.14
N GLU A 680 0.92 -34.29 -21.08
CA GLU A 680 0.06 -33.11 -20.97
C GLU A 680 -1.44 -33.51 -20.96
N PRO A 681 -2.18 -33.32 -19.85
CA PRO A 681 -3.61 -33.64 -19.81
C PRO A 681 -4.47 -32.66 -20.61
N ILE A 682 -4.09 -31.38 -20.71
CA ILE A 682 -4.90 -30.34 -21.35
C ILE A 682 -4.82 -30.51 -22.87
N LYS A 683 -5.98 -30.77 -23.50
CA LYS A 683 -6.08 -30.98 -24.96
C LYS A 683 -6.72 -29.83 -25.70
N ASP A 684 -7.53 -29.04 -25.00
CA ASP A 684 -8.12 -27.84 -25.59
C ASP A 684 -7.02 -26.83 -25.93
N LYS A 685 -7.06 -26.28 -27.15
CA LYS A 685 -5.98 -25.39 -27.63
C LYS A 685 -5.97 -24.05 -26.91
N GLU A 686 -7.13 -23.53 -26.50
CA GLU A 686 -7.21 -22.25 -25.80
C GLU A 686 -6.73 -22.38 -24.36
N ASP A 687 -7.11 -23.45 -23.68
CA ASP A 687 -6.68 -23.74 -22.31
C ASP A 687 -5.17 -24.07 -22.27
N LEU A 688 -4.68 -24.86 -23.22
CA LEU A 688 -3.25 -25.21 -23.33
C LEU A 688 -2.36 -23.98 -23.57
N ALA A 689 -2.85 -23.00 -24.33
CA ALA A 689 -2.13 -21.75 -24.59
C ALA A 689 -1.97 -20.86 -23.35
N ARG A 690 -2.70 -21.16 -22.26
CA ARG A 690 -2.59 -20.44 -20.97
C ARG A 690 -1.53 -21.01 -20.05
N LEU A 691 -0.99 -22.21 -20.33
CA LEU A 691 0.13 -22.74 -19.55
C LEU A 691 1.38 -21.87 -19.78
N PRO A 692 2.02 -21.36 -18.72
CA PRO A 692 3.24 -20.56 -18.82
C PRO A 692 4.35 -21.23 -19.65
N ASP A 693 4.61 -22.51 -19.42
CA ASP A 693 5.69 -23.22 -20.14
C ASP A 693 5.21 -23.95 -21.40
N GLY A 694 3.92 -23.81 -21.72
CA GLY A 694 3.25 -24.60 -22.74
C GLY A 694 3.07 -26.05 -22.29
N PRO A 695 2.92 -26.99 -23.25
CA PRO A 695 2.71 -28.40 -22.93
C PRO A 695 3.86 -28.99 -22.11
N ALA A 696 3.52 -29.82 -21.12
CA ALA A 696 4.51 -30.52 -20.29
C ALA A 696 5.54 -31.30 -21.12
N LYS A 697 6.81 -30.90 -21.02
CA LYS A 697 7.97 -31.60 -21.62
C LYS A 697 8.75 -32.41 -20.59
N GLU A 698 8.79 -31.91 -19.37
CA GLU A 698 9.47 -32.51 -18.22
C GLU A 698 8.44 -32.88 -17.15
N SER A 699 8.89 -33.44 -16.03
CA SER A 699 8.01 -33.69 -14.88
C SER A 699 7.36 -32.37 -14.44
N TRP A 700 6.08 -32.44 -14.08
CA TRP A 700 5.31 -31.33 -13.52
C TRP A 700 4.59 -31.75 -12.23
N TYR A 701 5.08 -32.83 -11.60
CA TYR A 701 4.58 -33.32 -10.31
C TYR A 701 5.11 -32.47 -9.14
N ASP A 702 4.66 -31.22 -9.10
CA ASP A 702 4.96 -30.25 -8.04
C ASP A 702 3.80 -29.25 -7.88
N HIS A 703 3.91 -28.32 -6.93
CA HIS A 703 2.87 -27.30 -6.69
C HIS A 703 2.65 -26.38 -7.88
N LYS A 704 3.71 -25.99 -8.60
CA LYS A 704 3.60 -25.09 -9.76
C LYS A 704 2.80 -25.78 -10.85
N GLY A 705 3.19 -27.00 -11.23
CA GLY A 705 2.49 -27.83 -12.19
C GLY A 705 1.04 -28.04 -11.77
N PHE A 706 0.78 -28.35 -10.50
CA PHE A 706 -0.60 -28.53 -10.02
C PHE A 706 -1.45 -27.26 -10.21
N PHE A 707 -0.95 -26.10 -9.77
CA PHE A 707 -1.66 -24.83 -9.83
C PHE A 707 -1.83 -24.33 -11.27
N GLU A 708 -0.80 -24.39 -12.11
CA GLU A 708 -0.88 -23.93 -13.49
C GLU A 708 -1.89 -24.72 -14.30
N HIS A 709 -1.90 -26.06 -14.20
CA HIS A 709 -2.89 -26.88 -14.89
C HIS A 709 -4.30 -26.64 -14.35
N LYS A 710 -4.45 -26.44 -13.04
CA LYS A 710 -5.74 -26.11 -12.41
C LYS A 710 -6.25 -24.73 -12.81
N LEU A 711 -5.38 -23.75 -12.99
CA LEU A 711 -5.75 -22.39 -13.39
C LEU A 711 -6.02 -22.28 -14.90
N ALA A 712 -5.27 -23.04 -15.71
CA ALA A 712 -5.46 -23.10 -17.16
C ALA A 712 -6.75 -23.84 -17.54
N GLU A 713 -6.99 -25.02 -16.96
CA GLU A 713 -8.21 -25.83 -17.11
C GLU A 713 -8.75 -26.29 -15.74
N PRO A 714 -9.71 -25.56 -15.13
CA PRO A 714 -10.18 -25.87 -13.77
C PRO A 714 -10.81 -27.23 -13.51
N ASN A 715 -11.24 -27.94 -14.57
CA ASN A 715 -11.75 -29.31 -14.51
C ASN A 715 -10.72 -30.37 -14.97
N VAL A 716 -9.45 -30.01 -15.14
CA VAL A 716 -8.41 -30.94 -15.65
C VAL A 716 -8.40 -32.27 -14.89
N TYR A 717 -8.55 -32.25 -13.56
CA TYR A 717 -8.53 -33.45 -12.72
C TYR A 717 -9.85 -34.27 -12.70
N ASP A 718 -10.85 -33.86 -13.47
CA ASP A 718 -12.04 -34.66 -13.79
C ASP A 718 -11.93 -35.36 -15.15
N LEU A 719 -10.94 -35.02 -15.99
CA LEU A 719 -10.79 -35.62 -17.31
C LEU A 719 -10.58 -37.13 -17.19
N GLY A 720 -11.34 -37.90 -17.98
CA GLY A 720 -11.32 -39.37 -17.97
C GLY A 720 -12.08 -40.04 -16.81
N LYS A 721 -12.68 -39.27 -15.88
CA LYS A 721 -13.52 -39.82 -14.79
C LYS A 721 -15.01 -39.73 -15.14
N GLU A 722 -15.76 -40.77 -14.79
CA GLU A 722 -17.23 -40.72 -14.78
C GLU A 722 -17.72 -40.19 -13.43
N LYS A 723 -18.42 -39.05 -13.44
CA LYS A 723 -18.94 -38.38 -12.23
C LYS A 723 -20.35 -37.85 -12.48
N SER A 724 -21.20 -37.92 -11.46
CA SER A 724 -22.49 -37.22 -11.50
C SER A 724 -22.28 -35.71 -11.55
N GLU A 725 -23.29 -34.95 -12.00
CA GLU A 725 -23.18 -33.49 -12.13
C GLU A 725 -22.78 -32.79 -10.82
N THR A 726 -23.22 -33.29 -9.67
CA THR A 726 -22.94 -32.71 -8.35
C THR A 726 -21.56 -33.09 -7.77
N GLU A 727 -20.89 -34.08 -8.36
CA GLU A 727 -19.55 -34.54 -7.95
C GLU A 727 -18.42 -33.95 -8.78
N LYS A 728 -18.76 -33.33 -9.92
CA LYS A 728 -17.80 -32.62 -10.77
C LYS A 728 -17.21 -31.41 -10.04
N LEU A 729 -15.98 -31.06 -10.42
CA LEU A 729 -15.27 -29.89 -9.94
C LEU A 729 -16.03 -28.62 -10.30
N ARG A 730 -16.26 -27.79 -9.29
CA ARG A 730 -17.13 -26.60 -9.37
C ARG A 730 -16.38 -25.33 -9.78
N MET A 731 -15.05 -25.32 -9.67
CA MET A 731 -14.23 -24.16 -9.99
C MET A 731 -14.47 -23.77 -11.46
N PRO A 732 -14.97 -22.56 -11.73
CA PRO A 732 -15.30 -22.13 -13.08
C PRO A 732 -14.04 -21.66 -13.82
N ASN A 733 -14.12 -21.58 -15.15
CA ASN A 733 -13.03 -21.06 -15.98
C ASN A 733 -13.02 -19.53 -15.95
N ALA A 734 -12.02 -18.94 -15.31
CA ALA A 734 -11.84 -17.48 -15.21
C ALA A 734 -11.20 -16.84 -16.45
N HIS A 735 -10.84 -17.64 -17.47
CA HIS A 735 -10.23 -17.21 -18.73
C HIS A 735 -8.99 -16.35 -18.51
N LEU A 736 -8.10 -16.83 -17.63
CA LEU A 736 -6.83 -16.17 -17.33
C LEU A 736 -5.91 -16.22 -18.55
N THR A 737 -5.16 -15.15 -18.79
CA THR A 737 -4.06 -15.18 -19.76
C THR A 737 -2.88 -15.97 -19.18
N LYS A 738 -1.93 -16.35 -20.04
CA LYS A 738 -0.69 -17.00 -19.62
C LYS A 738 0.04 -16.28 -18.48
N ASP A 739 0.21 -14.96 -18.62
CA ASP A 739 0.87 -14.14 -17.58
C ASP A 739 0.05 -14.09 -16.29
N GLN A 740 -1.29 -14.08 -16.39
CA GLN A 740 -2.16 -14.11 -15.21
C GLN A 740 -2.12 -15.46 -14.48
N VAL A 741 -1.96 -16.58 -15.20
CA VAL A 741 -1.73 -17.89 -14.61
C VAL A 741 -0.40 -17.90 -13.85
N LEU A 742 0.67 -17.34 -14.43
CA LEU A 742 1.97 -17.23 -13.79
C LEU A 742 1.94 -16.36 -12.53
N ASP A 743 1.36 -15.16 -12.61
CA ASP A 743 1.27 -14.21 -11.48
C ASP A 743 0.44 -14.79 -10.33
N LEU A 744 -0.70 -15.41 -10.63
CA LEU A 744 -1.54 -16.05 -9.62
C LEU A 744 -0.90 -17.30 -9.03
N THR A 745 -0.19 -18.10 -9.83
CA THR A 745 0.61 -19.23 -9.34
C THR A 745 1.71 -18.76 -8.40
N THR A 746 2.40 -17.66 -8.72
CA THR A 746 3.42 -17.05 -7.84
C THR A 746 2.83 -16.68 -6.48
N PHE A 747 1.64 -16.07 -6.47
CA PHE A 747 0.92 -15.74 -5.24
C PHE A 747 0.53 -17.00 -4.43
N LEU A 748 -0.02 -18.02 -5.09
CA LEU A 748 -0.44 -19.27 -4.44
C LEU A 748 0.75 -20.09 -3.91
N LEU A 749 1.85 -20.15 -4.66
CA LEU A 749 3.10 -20.77 -4.20
C LEU A 749 3.61 -20.08 -2.93
N GLY A 750 3.52 -18.76 -2.85
CA GLY A 750 3.93 -18.00 -1.67
C GLY A 750 2.94 -18.03 -0.49
N SER A 751 1.74 -18.57 -0.69
CA SER A 751 0.68 -18.69 0.31
C SER A 751 0.96 -19.90 1.22
N GLN A 752 1.92 -19.73 2.10
CA GLN A 752 2.49 -20.79 2.93
C GLN A 752 2.31 -20.53 4.42
N GLU A 753 2.06 -21.61 5.16
CA GLU A 753 2.23 -21.61 6.60
C GLU A 753 3.72 -21.49 6.91
N THR A 754 4.09 -20.42 7.60
CA THR A 754 5.49 -20.13 7.90
C THR A 754 5.88 -20.66 9.28
N SER A 755 6.98 -21.40 9.34
CA SER A 755 7.64 -21.74 10.61
C SER A 755 8.57 -20.62 11.10
N LEU A 756 8.68 -19.52 10.33
CA LEU A 756 9.51 -18.39 10.71
C LEU A 756 8.92 -17.70 11.95
N PRO A 757 9.76 -17.22 12.87
CA PRO A 757 9.26 -16.50 14.03
C PRO A 757 8.55 -15.19 13.62
N GLN A 758 7.67 -14.69 14.50
CA GLN A 758 6.79 -13.56 14.17
C GLN A 758 7.53 -12.27 13.77
N ASN A 759 8.76 -12.06 14.25
CA ASN A 759 9.60 -10.91 13.87
C ASN A 759 10.07 -10.91 12.40
N TYR A 760 9.90 -12.02 11.67
CA TYR A 760 10.16 -12.09 10.23
C TYR A 760 8.96 -11.63 9.39
N GLN A 761 7.76 -11.69 9.97
CA GLN A 761 6.56 -11.22 9.31
C GLN A 761 6.57 -9.69 9.30
N TYR A 762 6.28 -9.09 8.15
CA TYR A 762 6.24 -7.65 8.02
C TYR A 762 4.92 -7.11 8.59
N LYS A 763 4.95 -6.85 9.91
CA LYS A 763 3.88 -6.26 10.70
C LYS A 763 4.40 -5.01 11.40
N PRO A 764 4.66 -3.92 10.66
CA PRO A 764 5.14 -2.69 11.27
C PRO A 764 4.15 -2.19 12.33
N GLY A 765 4.66 -1.64 13.43
CA GLY A 765 3.86 -0.99 14.47
C GLY A 765 3.84 0.54 14.40
N ASP A 766 4.49 1.10 13.38
CA ASP A 766 4.63 2.54 13.15
C ASP A 766 3.82 3.00 11.93
N ALA A 767 4.11 4.19 11.40
CA ALA A 767 3.44 4.77 10.23
C ALA A 767 3.43 3.84 9.00
N ARG A 768 4.35 2.88 8.88
CA ARG A 768 4.33 1.90 7.78
C ARG A 768 3.11 0.97 7.84
N HIS A 769 2.52 0.77 9.01
CA HIS A 769 1.25 0.05 9.15
C HIS A 769 0.11 0.78 8.46
N ASP A 770 0.08 2.11 8.59
CA ASP A 770 -0.92 2.94 7.94
C ASP A 770 -0.77 2.90 6.40
N ILE A 771 0.47 2.78 5.91
CA ILE A 771 0.76 2.56 4.48
C ILE A 771 0.18 1.20 4.04
N GLN A 772 0.46 0.13 4.79
CA GLN A 772 -0.03 -1.22 4.51
C GLN A 772 -1.57 -1.26 4.45
N GLU A 773 -2.26 -0.71 5.45
CA GLU A 773 -3.73 -0.67 5.51
C GLU A 773 -4.35 0.20 4.40
N GLY A 774 -3.72 1.33 4.06
CA GLY A 774 -4.22 2.20 3.00
C GLY A 774 -4.18 1.57 1.62
N TRP A 775 -3.18 0.73 1.32
CA TRP A 775 -3.10 0.03 0.03
C TRP A 775 -4.30 -0.89 -0.22
N TRP A 776 -4.88 -1.49 0.82
CA TRP A 776 -6.11 -2.28 0.69
C TRP A 776 -7.28 -1.42 0.19
N VAL A 777 -7.40 -0.18 0.67
CA VAL A 777 -8.47 0.74 0.26
C VAL A 777 -8.18 1.33 -1.13
N ILE A 778 -6.95 1.78 -1.39
CA ILE A 778 -6.53 2.38 -2.67
C ILE A 778 -6.78 1.42 -3.85
N THR A 779 -6.44 0.14 -3.70
CA THR A 779 -6.64 -0.89 -4.73
C THR A 779 -8.13 -1.29 -4.86
N LYS A 780 -8.87 -1.36 -3.74
CA LYS A 780 -10.31 -1.69 -3.72
C LYS A 780 -11.15 -0.72 -4.55
N TYR A 781 -10.81 0.57 -4.54
CA TYR A 781 -11.54 1.61 -5.27
C TYR A 781 -10.86 2.09 -6.56
N ASN A 782 -9.77 1.44 -6.99
CA ASN A 782 -9.03 1.77 -8.21
C ASN A 782 -8.56 3.23 -8.27
N CYS A 783 -8.10 3.80 -7.14
CA CYS A 783 -7.62 5.18 -7.12
C CYS A 783 -6.46 5.39 -8.12
N MET A 784 -5.66 4.35 -8.35
CA MET A 784 -4.54 4.31 -9.30
C MET A 784 -4.95 4.36 -10.79
N GLY A 785 -6.23 4.15 -11.11
CA GLY A 785 -6.74 4.34 -12.47
C GLY A 785 -6.71 5.81 -12.91
N CYS A 786 -6.85 6.73 -11.94
CA CYS A 786 -6.82 8.18 -12.15
C CYS A 786 -5.54 8.83 -11.63
N HIS A 787 -5.11 8.45 -10.42
CA HIS A 787 -4.06 9.12 -9.67
C HIS A 787 -2.75 8.35 -9.67
N GLN A 788 -1.65 9.08 -9.83
CA GLN A 788 -0.32 8.54 -9.57
C GLN A 788 -0.04 8.60 -8.06
N ILE A 789 0.22 7.45 -7.44
CA ILE A 789 0.53 7.32 -6.00
C ILE A 789 1.96 6.78 -5.82
N ILE A 790 2.48 6.04 -6.79
CA ILE A 790 3.86 5.54 -6.81
C ILE A 790 4.67 6.33 -7.85
N PRO A 791 5.94 6.69 -7.59
CA PRO A 791 6.82 7.26 -8.59
C PRO A 791 6.84 6.43 -9.89
N GLY A 792 6.84 7.09 -11.04
CA GLY A 792 6.84 6.43 -12.36
C GLY A 792 5.57 5.66 -12.77
N GLN A 793 4.59 5.47 -11.88
CA GLN A 793 3.34 4.78 -12.20
C GLN A 793 2.55 5.50 -13.31
N LYS A 794 2.19 4.75 -14.36
CA LYS A 794 1.27 5.21 -15.42
C LYS A 794 -0.16 4.86 -15.05
N THR A 795 -1.04 5.86 -15.04
CA THR A 795 -2.47 5.66 -14.82
C THR A 795 -3.19 5.33 -16.13
N ILE A 796 -4.44 4.86 -16.05
CA ILE A 796 -5.26 4.60 -17.24
C ILE A 796 -5.49 5.89 -18.01
N LEU A 797 -5.82 6.99 -17.31
CA LEU A 797 -6.07 8.28 -17.95
C LEU A 797 -4.83 8.83 -18.67
N MET A 798 -3.63 8.68 -18.09
CA MET A 798 -2.38 9.08 -18.76
C MET A 798 -2.13 8.34 -20.08
N GLY A 799 -2.68 7.13 -20.23
CA GLY A 799 -2.58 6.34 -21.45
C GLY A 799 -3.55 6.75 -22.56
N LEU A 800 -4.60 7.51 -22.26
CA LEU A 800 -5.61 7.91 -23.25
C LEU A 800 -5.11 9.05 -24.14
N LYS A 801 -5.37 8.94 -25.44
CA LYS A 801 -4.91 9.91 -26.47
C LYS A 801 -5.28 11.36 -26.11
N GLN A 802 -6.50 11.59 -25.62
CA GLN A 802 -6.99 12.93 -25.27
C GLN A 802 -6.19 13.66 -24.18
N TYR A 803 -5.43 12.95 -23.36
CA TYR A 803 -4.58 13.54 -22.32
C TYR A 803 -3.10 13.59 -22.67
N GLN A 804 -2.69 13.01 -23.81
CA GLN A 804 -1.29 13.06 -24.25
C GLN A 804 -0.88 14.48 -24.63
N ASP A 805 -1.78 15.23 -25.28
CA ASP A 805 -1.54 16.60 -25.74
C ASP A 805 -2.02 17.67 -24.74
N VAL A 806 -2.78 17.29 -23.71
CA VAL A 806 -3.42 18.22 -22.74
C VAL A 806 -3.21 17.73 -21.31
N GLN A 807 -1.95 17.62 -20.88
CA GLN A 807 -1.58 17.09 -19.57
C GLN A 807 -2.19 17.88 -18.39
N GLU A 808 -2.54 19.15 -18.58
CA GLU A 808 -3.17 20.02 -17.57
C GLU A 808 -4.57 19.54 -17.15
N GLN A 809 -5.22 18.70 -17.96
CA GLN A 809 -6.53 18.10 -17.68
C GLN A 809 -6.43 16.76 -16.91
N LEU A 810 -5.22 16.28 -16.62
CA LEU A 810 -5.01 15.08 -15.81
C LEU A 810 -5.33 15.33 -14.33
N PRO A 811 -5.82 14.31 -13.60
CA PRO A 811 -5.94 14.38 -12.15
C PRO A 811 -4.60 14.65 -11.46
N PRO A 812 -4.61 15.23 -10.25
CA PRO A 812 -3.38 15.50 -9.52
C PRO A 812 -2.65 14.20 -9.13
N LYS A 813 -1.32 14.26 -9.14
CA LYS A 813 -0.48 13.27 -8.47
C LYS A 813 -0.67 13.37 -6.94
N LEU A 814 -0.70 12.23 -6.26
CA LEU A 814 -0.97 12.13 -4.81
C LEU A 814 0.23 11.62 -4.00
N LEU A 815 1.42 11.60 -4.61
CA LEU A 815 2.69 11.13 -4.02
C LEU A 815 3.00 11.80 -2.67
N THR A 816 2.72 13.09 -2.57
CA THR A 816 3.05 13.95 -1.41
C THR A 816 1.80 14.58 -0.80
N GLU A 817 0.64 13.91 -0.92
CA GLU A 817 -0.64 14.49 -0.50
C GLU A 817 -0.65 14.85 0.98
N GLY A 818 -0.14 13.97 1.86
CA GLY A 818 -0.10 14.25 3.30
C GLY A 818 0.80 15.41 3.66
N ALA A 819 1.92 15.62 2.96
CA ALA A 819 2.73 16.81 3.16
C ALA A 819 1.99 18.08 2.71
N ARG A 820 1.09 17.96 1.72
CA ARG A 820 0.45 19.11 1.07
C ARG A 820 -0.74 19.67 1.84
N VAL A 821 -1.61 18.80 2.33
CA VAL A 821 -2.95 19.21 2.79
C VAL A 821 -3.19 18.93 4.26
N ASP A 822 -4.05 19.73 4.87
CA ASP A 822 -4.56 19.48 6.22
C ASP A 822 -5.34 18.13 6.26
N PRO A 823 -5.10 17.26 7.27
CA PRO A 823 -5.75 15.96 7.37
C PRO A 823 -7.28 16.02 7.49
N GLU A 824 -7.84 16.99 8.21
CA GLU A 824 -9.29 17.16 8.33
C GLU A 824 -9.89 17.69 7.02
N TRP A 825 -9.16 18.57 6.33
CA TRP A 825 -9.56 18.97 4.98
C TRP A 825 -9.55 17.79 4.01
N LEU A 826 -8.53 16.94 4.05
CA LEU A 826 -8.45 15.74 3.22
C LEU A 826 -9.62 14.80 3.49
N ARG A 827 -9.94 14.56 4.77
CA ARG A 827 -11.11 13.79 5.18
C ARG A 827 -12.41 14.37 4.60
N LYS A 828 -12.59 15.70 4.70
CA LYS A 828 -13.78 16.43 4.19
C LYS A 828 -13.91 16.30 2.68
N VAL A 829 -12.80 16.43 1.93
CA VAL A 829 -12.79 16.30 0.46
C VAL A 829 -13.06 14.87 0.02
N LEU A 830 -12.48 13.87 0.69
CA LEU A 830 -12.72 12.46 0.35
C LEU A 830 -14.18 12.06 0.62
N SER A 831 -14.80 12.63 1.64
CA SER A 831 -16.22 12.44 1.95
C SER A 831 -17.13 13.17 0.93
N ASN A 832 -16.84 14.45 0.65
CA ASN A 832 -17.59 15.25 -0.32
C ASN A 832 -16.64 16.07 -1.23
N PRO A 833 -16.24 15.52 -2.39
CA PRO A 833 -15.34 16.22 -3.31
C PRO A 833 -15.94 17.47 -3.95
N ALA A 834 -17.26 17.70 -3.86
CA ALA A 834 -17.90 18.90 -4.39
C ALA A 834 -17.61 20.13 -3.52
N LEU A 835 -17.23 19.94 -2.25
CA LEU A 835 -17.02 20.99 -1.25
C LEU A 835 -18.23 21.93 -1.08
N SER A 836 -19.43 21.42 -1.37
CA SER A 836 -20.69 22.13 -1.19
C SER A 836 -21.78 21.13 -0.83
N THR A 837 -22.66 21.54 0.07
CA THR A 837 -23.85 20.78 0.48
C THR A 837 -25.09 21.15 -0.35
N THR A 838 -25.04 22.27 -1.07
CA THR A 838 -26.17 22.78 -1.87
C THR A 838 -25.96 22.62 -3.37
N ASP A 839 -24.70 22.66 -3.84
CA ASP A 839 -24.32 22.42 -5.23
C ASP A 839 -23.35 21.24 -5.28
N THR A 840 -23.89 20.03 -5.36
CA THR A 840 -23.09 18.81 -5.44
C THR A 840 -22.51 18.57 -6.83
N ASN A 841 -22.98 19.28 -7.87
CA ASN A 841 -22.61 18.99 -9.26
C ASN A 841 -21.28 19.62 -9.69
N ARG A 842 -20.72 20.54 -8.89
CA ARG A 842 -19.43 21.18 -9.16
C ARG A 842 -18.22 20.26 -8.96
N ASN A 843 -17.11 20.61 -9.61
CA ASN A 843 -15.82 19.92 -9.48
C ASN A 843 -14.93 20.53 -8.36
N GLY A 844 -15.53 20.85 -7.21
CA GLY A 844 -14.86 21.21 -5.96
C GLY A 844 -13.71 22.20 -6.09
N VAL A 845 -12.51 21.70 -5.83
CA VAL A 845 -11.22 22.43 -5.76
C VAL A 845 -10.72 22.89 -7.13
N ARG A 846 -11.01 22.13 -8.19
CA ARG A 846 -10.44 22.33 -9.54
C ARG A 846 -11.58 22.40 -10.57
N PRO A 847 -12.36 23.49 -10.60
CA PRO A 847 -13.52 23.61 -11.47
C PRO A 847 -13.17 23.56 -12.98
N TYR A 848 -11.93 23.89 -13.34
CA TYR A 848 -11.43 23.86 -14.72
C TYR A 848 -11.16 22.43 -15.26
N LEU A 849 -11.04 21.42 -14.39
CA LEU A 849 -10.86 20.04 -14.81
C LEU A 849 -12.20 19.48 -15.29
N LYS A 850 -12.20 18.87 -16.48
CA LYS A 850 -13.38 18.17 -17.01
C LYS A 850 -13.61 16.83 -16.28
N VAL A 851 -12.52 16.14 -15.96
CA VAL A 851 -12.51 14.92 -15.14
C VAL A 851 -12.87 15.24 -13.69
N ARG A 852 -13.76 14.43 -13.10
CA ARG A 852 -14.25 14.65 -11.74
C ARG A 852 -13.62 13.69 -10.75
N MET A 853 -13.27 14.19 -9.57
CA MET A 853 -13.01 13.33 -8.41
C MET A 853 -14.35 12.69 -7.97
N PRO A 854 -14.51 11.36 -8.02
CA PRO A 854 -15.78 10.72 -7.73
C PRO A 854 -16.12 10.69 -6.23
N THR A 855 -17.40 10.60 -5.88
CA THR A 855 -17.85 10.32 -4.51
C THR A 855 -17.99 8.82 -4.31
N PHE A 856 -17.09 8.21 -3.53
CA PHE A 856 -17.09 6.77 -3.27
C PHE A 856 -17.95 6.35 -2.07
N SER A 857 -18.39 7.28 -1.23
CA SER A 857 -19.13 7.01 0.02
C SER A 857 -18.33 6.12 0.97
N PHE A 858 -17.09 6.50 1.25
CA PHE A 858 -16.23 5.84 2.24
C PHE A 858 -16.88 5.90 3.63
N SER A 859 -16.72 4.84 4.41
CA SER A 859 -17.03 4.90 5.85
C SER A 859 -16.01 5.74 6.59
N ASP A 860 -16.32 6.12 7.83
CA ASP A 860 -15.36 6.78 8.72
C ASP A 860 -14.09 5.95 8.93
N ASN A 861 -14.19 4.62 8.88
CA ASN A 861 -13.06 3.72 8.98
C ASN A 861 -12.14 3.80 7.75
N GLU A 862 -12.70 3.72 6.54
CA GLU A 862 -11.95 3.85 5.29
C GLU A 862 -11.37 5.27 5.13
N LEU A 863 -12.11 6.32 5.49
CA LEU A 863 -11.61 7.70 5.48
C LEU A 863 -10.39 7.86 6.39
N ARG A 864 -10.47 7.34 7.63
CA ARG A 864 -9.34 7.37 8.57
C ARG A 864 -8.12 6.64 8.01
N LYS A 865 -8.30 5.46 7.39
CA LYS A 865 -7.20 4.71 6.76
C LYS A 865 -6.55 5.51 5.64
N LEU A 866 -7.34 6.15 4.77
CA LEU A 866 -6.83 6.95 3.66
C LEU A 866 -6.06 8.20 4.14
N VAL A 867 -6.58 8.93 5.13
CA VAL A 867 -5.88 10.09 5.69
C VAL A 867 -4.55 9.67 6.32
N ARG A 868 -4.55 8.64 7.16
CA ARG A 868 -3.33 8.13 7.80
C ARG A 868 -2.33 7.59 6.77
N PHE A 869 -2.81 6.94 5.71
CA PHE A 869 -2.00 6.48 4.59
C PHE A 869 -1.24 7.64 3.92
N PHE A 870 -1.91 8.74 3.58
CA PHE A 870 -1.26 9.86 2.91
C PHE A 870 -0.30 10.62 3.83
N GLU A 871 -0.65 10.79 5.11
CA GLU A 871 0.26 11.35 6.12
C GLU A 871 1.52 10.48 6.27
N ALA A 872 1.34 9.16 6.41
CA ALA A 872 2.45 8.21 6.53
C ALA A 872 3.34 8.14 5.29
N LEU A 873 2.74 8.13 4.09
CA LEU A 873 3.48 8.16 2.82
C LEU A 873 4.36 9.40 2.70
N SER A 874 3.90 10.52 3.29
CA SER A 874 4.61 11.80 3.32
C SER A 874 5.44 12.01 4.60
N GLN A 875 5.61 10.97 5.43
CA GLN A 875 6.35 11.01 6.71
C GLN A 875 5.89 12.14 7.66
N GLN A 876 4.60 12.43 7.67
CA GLN A 876 4.02 13.48 8.50
C GLN A 876 3.68 12.98 9.90
N PRO A 877 3.81 13.84 10.93
CA PRO A 877 3.45 13.49 12.30
C PRO A 877 1.94 13.34 12.48
N LEU A 878 1.52 12.39 13.33
CA LEU A 878 0.13 12.18 13.73
C LEU A 878 0.03 12.18 15.28
N PRO A 879 -0.84 13.01 15.89
CA PRO A 879 -1.75 13.95 15.24
C PRO A 879 -1.02 15.14 14.61
N TYR A 880 -1.58 15.67 13.52
CA TYR A 880 -1.12 16.92 12.94
C TYR A 880 -1.43 18.08 13.89
N ILE A 881 -0.44 18.93 14.13
CA ILE A 881 -0.59 20.17 14.90
C ILE A 881 -0.41 21.31 13.90
N PRO A 882 -1.48 22.08 13.60
CA PRO A 882 -1.38 23.22 12.69
C PRO A 882 -0.34 24.22 13.15
N GLU A 883 0.50 24.69 12.22
CA GLU A 883 1.43 25.80 12.49
C GLU A 883 0.65 27.10 12.68
N GLU A 884 1.01 27.87 13.70
CA GLU A 884 0.45 29.21 13.89
C GLU A 884 1.05 30.16 12.85
N VAL A 885 0.21 30.61 11.91
CA VAL A 885 0.61 31.64 10.93
C VAL A 885 0.62 33.00 11.63
N PRO A 886 1.76 33.73 11.63
CA PRO A 886 1.86 35.02 12.29
C PRO A 886 0.96 36.07 11.62
N THR A 887 0.45 37.01 12.42
CA THR A 887 -0.27 38.16 11.87
C THR A 887 0.73 39.17 11.30
N LEU A 888 0.63 39.45 10.01
CA LEU A 888 1.48 40.44 9.34
C LEU A 888 1.16 41.86 9.81
N THR A 889 2.19 42.69 9.93
CA THR A 889 2.01 44.14 10.11
C THR A 889 1.40 44.78 8.87
N ALA A 890 0.87 46.01 8.99
CA ALA A 890 0.33 46.74 7.83
C ALA A 890 1.40 46.93 6.73
N LYS A 891 2.65 47.23 7.12
CA LYS A 891 3.78 47.36 6.20
C LYS A 891 4.09 46.04 5.47
N GLU A 892 4.12 44.94 6.20
CA GLU A 892 4.34 43.59 5.64
C GLU A 892 3.22 43.16 4.70
N THR A 893 1.98 43.45 5.08
CA THR A 893 0.80 43.23 4.24
C THR A 893 0.91 43.99 2.92
N ASP A 894 1.29 45.27 2.95
CA ASP A 894 1.48 46.09 1.75
C ASP A 894 2.63 45.60 0.88
N MET A 895 3.76 45.20 1.50
CA MET A 895 4.88 44.56 0.79
C MET A 895 4.41 43.28 0.10
N ALA A 896 3.86 42.32 0.84
CA ALA A 896 3.40 41.05 0.29
C ALA A 896 2.36 41.24 -0.83
N ARG A 897 1.37 42.11 -0.63
CA ARG A 897 0.36 42.48 -1.63
C ARG A 897 0.99 43.01 -2.91
N SER A 898 1.94 43.94 -2.79
CA SER A 898 2.60 44.55 -3.95
C SER A 898 3.44 43.56 -4.76
N LEU A 899 4.03 42.55 -4.11
CA LEU A 899 4.72 41.47 -4.81
C LEU A 899 3.72 40.50 -5.45
N PHE A 900 2.66 40.14 -4.72
CA PHE A 900 1.61 39.23 -5.16
C PHE A 900 0.85 39.72 -6.40
N SER A 901 0.70 41.03 -6.56
CA SER A 901 0.07 41.67 -7.73
C SER A 901 1.06 42.22 -8.77
N SER A 902 2.36 42.01 -8.58
CA SER A 902 3.41 42.54 -9.45
C SER A 902 3.34 41.93 -10.85
N THR A 903 3.62 42.73 -11.88
CA THR A 903 3.80 42.22 -13.25
C THR A 903 5.01 41.29 -13.37
N ALA A 904 5.99 41.42 -12.47
CA ALA A 904 7.16 40.54 -12.39
C ALA A 904 6.86 39.18 -11.73
N ALA A 905 5.80 39.11 -10.91
CA ALA A 905 5.31 37.89 -10.26
C ALA A 905 3.80 37.76 -10.51
N PRO A 906 3.37 37.31 -11.70
CA PRO A 906 1.97 37.34 -12.10
C PRO A 906 1.16 36.20 -11.45
N CYS A 907 1.19 36.08 -10.10
CA CYS A 907 0.45 35.06 -9.33
C CYS A 907 -1.03 35.09 -9.68
N LEU A 908 -1.59 36.31 -9.72
CA LEU A 908 -2.98 36.59 -10.07
C LEU A 908 -3.33 36.29 -11.53
N LYS A 909 -2.36 36.00 -12.42
CA LYS A 909 -2.67 35.62 -13.82
C LYS A 909 -3.19 34.20 -13.92
N CYS A 910 -2.74 33.31 -13.03
CA CYS A 910 -3.07 31.89 -13.08
C CYS A 910 -3.97 31.46 -11.93
N HIS A 911 -3.79 32.01 -10.74
CA HIS A 911 -4.53 31.60 -9.55
C HIS A 911 -5.86 32.33 -9.43
N ALA A 912 -6.89 31.61 -8.98
CA ALA A 912 -8.19 32.19 -8.65
C ALA A 912 -8.10 33.15 -7.46
N THR A 913 -8.87 34.22 -7.53
CA THR A 913 -8.82 35.40 -6.65
C THR A 913 -10.16 35.71 -5.99
N GLY A 914 -11.22 35.00 -6.39
CA GLY A 914 -12.60 35.26 -5.98
C GLY A 914 -13.37 36.17 -6.94
N ASP A 915 -12.72 36.73 -7.97
CA ASP A 915 -13.40 37.46 -9.05
C ASP A 915 -13.98 36.46 -10.07
N PRO A 916 -15.31 36.37 -10.25
CA PRO A 916 -15.93 35.41 -11.15
C PRO A 916 -15.52 35.55 -12.63
N SER A 917 -15.03 36.71 -13.06
CA SER A 917 -14.57 36.92 -14.43
C SER A 917 -13.19 36.33 -14.68
N HIS A 918 -12.30 36.50 -13.71
CA HIS A 918 -10.94 35.95 -13.69
C HIS A 918 -10.93 34.45 -13.36
N ASP A 919 -11.68 34.05 -12.34
CA ASP A 919 -11.72 32.66 -11.84
C ASP A 919 -12.23 31.67 -12.90
N LYS A 920 -12.98 32.14 -13.91
CA LYS A 920 -13.42 31.33 -15.05
C LYS A 920 -12.28 30.88 -15.97
N ILE A 921 -11.20 31.67 -16.03
CA ILE A 921 -10.02 31.40 -16.88
C ILE A 921 -8.79 31.00 -16.05
N ALA A 922 -8.89 31.03 -14.72
CA ALA A 922 -7.83 30.61 -13.82
C ALA A 922 -7.55 29.11 -13.97
N THR A 923 -6.28 28.78 -14.25
CA THR A 923 -5.79 27.40 -14.43
C THR A 923 -5.08 26.86 -13.18
N ALA A 924 -4.93 27.68 -12.13
CA ALA A 924 -4.26 27.31 -10.88
C ALA A 924 -5.22 27.35 -9.67
N PRO A 925 -4.89 26.63 -8.57
CA PRO A 925 -5.76 26.51 -7.40
C PRO A 925 -6.12 27.85 -6.73
N ASN A 926 -7.31 27.90 -6.13
CA ASN A 926 -7.86 29.07 -5.43
C ASN A 926 -7.16 29.33 -4.08
N PHE A 927 -6.62 30.53 -3.89
CA PHE A 927 -5.98 30.94 -2.64
C PHE A 927 -6.96 31.10 -1.47
N LEU A 928 -8.25 31.34 -1.71
CA LEU A 928 -9.27 31.42 -0.66
C LEU A 928 -9.43 30.11 0.11
N LEU A 929 -9.00 28.99 -0.47
CA LEU A 929 -9.00 27.69 0.20
C LEU A 929 -7.69 27.41 0.94
N ALA A 930 -6.64 28.23 0.77
CA ALA A 930 -5.30 27.91 1.24
C ALA A 930 -5.24 27.67 2.76
N LYS A 931 -5.92 28.52 3.55
CA LYS A 931 -5.96 28.41 5.02
C LYS A 931 -6.50 27.08 5.53
N GLU A 932 -7.63 26.65 4.97
CA GLU A 932 -8.28 25.40 5.37
C GLU A 932 -7.61 24.18 4.75
N ARG A 933 -6.96 24.34 3.60
CA ARG A 933 -6.50 23.22 2.76
C ARG A 933 -5.04 22.88 2.93
N LEU A 934 -4.15 23.87 2.93
CA LEU A 934 -2.72 23.67 2.72
C LEU A 934 -1.95 23.78 4.03
N LYS A 935 -0.83 23.06 4.14
CA LYS A 935 0.13 23.25 5.23
C LYS A 935 1.10 24.39 4.89
N PRO A 936 1.38 25.36 5.79
CA PRO A 936 2.24 26.51 5.49
C PRO A 936 3.64 26.12 5.02
N ASP A 937 4.29 25.18 5.73
CA ASP A 937 5.62 24.67 5.40
C ASP A 937 5.70 24.06 4.00
N TRP A 938 4.64 23.39 3.55
CA TRP A 938 4.53 22.88 2.19
C TRP A 938 4.42 24.00 1.16
N VAL A 939 3.62 25.04 1.43
CA VAL A 939 3.50 26.20 0.52
C VAL A 939 4.85 26.89 0.36
N GLU A 940 5.60 27.06 1.46
CA GLU A 940 6.95 27.63 1.41
C GLU A 940 7.88 26.80 0.50
N ARG A 941 7.87 25.46 0.61
CA ARG A 941 8.69 24.58 -0.25
C ARG A 941 8.20 24.61 -1.70
N TRP A 942 6.88 24.63 -1.91
CA TRP A 942 6.26 24.65 -3.24
C TRP A 942 6.66 25.89 -4.04
N ILE A 943 6.62 27.08 -3.43
CA ILE A 943 6.96 28.32 -4.15
C ILE A 943 8.48 28.51 -4.36
N THR A 944 9.32 27.83 -3.57
CA THR A 944 10.78 27.79 -3.76
C THR A 944 11.15 27.01 -5.01
N ASP A 945 10.74 25.74 -5.09
CA ASP A 945 11.03 24.86 -6.21
C ASP A 945 9.85 23.93 -6.53
N PRO A 946 8.88 24.41 -7.33
CA PRO A 946 7.73 23.60 -7.70
C PRO A 946 8.09 22.35 -8.49
N GLN A 947 9.19 22.35 -9.26
CA GLN A 947 9.56 21.21 -10.11
C GLN A 947 10.18 20.09 -9.29
N ALA A 948 10.93 20.42 -8.23
CA ALA A 948 11.40 19.42 -7.27
C ALA A 948 10.24 18.75 -6.52
N VAL A 949 9.17 19.48 -6.19
CA VAL A 949 8.00 18.93 -5.48
C VAL A 949 7.08 18.16 -6.42
N SER A 950 6.82 18.66 -7.63
CA SER A 950 6.00 18.00 -8.64
C SER A 950 6.57 18.22 -10.05
N PRO A 951 7.43 17.30 -10.53
CA PRO A 951 8.00 17.37 -11.87
C PRO A 951 6.90 17.47 -12.95
N GLY A 952 7.05 18.45 -13.83
CA GLY A 952 6.11 18.76 -14.92
C GLY A 952 4.96 19.69 -14.53
N THR A 953 5.01 20.35 -13.37
CA THR A 953 4.00 21.35 -12.98
C THR A 953 4.07 22.61 -13.83
N SER A 954 2.94 23.27 -14.08
CA SER A 954 2.88 24.58 -14.77
C SER A 954 3.28 25.76 -13.88
N MET A 955 3.51 25.54 -12.58
CA MET A 955 3.98 26.59 -11.66
C MET A 955 5.43 27.00 -12.00
N PRO A 956 5.73 28.30 -12.23
CA PRO A 956 7.07 28.76 -12.58
C PRO A 956 8.09 28.48 -11.48
N SER A 957 9.29 28.04 -11.87
CA SER A 957 10.44 27.87 -10.97
C SER A 957 11.36 29.09 -10.98
N GLY A 958 12.23 29.19 -9.97
CA GLY A 958 13.23 30.26 -9.89
C GLY A 958 12.66 31.63 -9.53
N LEU A 959 11.41 31.69 -9.03
CA LEU A 959 10.80 32.92 -8.51
C LEU A 959 11.59 33.51 -7.32
N PHE A 960 12.29 32.66 -6.57
CA PHE A 960 13.13 33.05 -5.44
C PHE A 960 14.55 32.51 -5.61
N LYS A 961 15.52 33.24 -5.06
CA LYS A 961 16.94 32.87 -5.00
C LYS A 961 17.46 33.10 -3.59
N GLN A 962 18.51 32.37 -3.20
CA GLN A 962 19.18 32.64 -1.93
C GLN A 962 20.11 33.86 -2.05
N GLN A 963 19.99 34.76 -1.08
CA GLN A 963 20.88 35.89 -0.86
C GLN A 963 21.03 36.10 0.65
N ASN A 964 22.26 36.19 1.16
CA ASN A 964 22.54 36.39 2.59
C ASN A 964 21.81 35.40 3.52
N ASN A 965 21.72 34.12 3.13
CA ASN A 965 21.01 33.08 3.88
C ASN A 965 19.49 33.29 4.00
N GLN A 966 18.90 34.10 3.11
CA GLN A 966 17.46 34.33 3.01
C GLN A 966 16.97 34.12 1.57
N TRP A 967 15.70 33.74 1.42
CA TRP A 967 15.07 33.66 0.12
C TRP A 967 14.52 35.02 -0.29
N VAL A 968 15.07 35.57 -1.37
CA VAL A 968 14.64 36.84 -1.95
C VAL A 968 14.05 36.61 -3.33
N PHE A 969 13.12 37.47 -3.73
CA PHE A 969 12.50 37.41 -5.06
C PHE A 969 13.55 37.62 -6.16
N SER A 970 13.51 36.79 -7.20
CA SER A 970 14.52 36.80 -8.28
C SER A 970 14.34 37.97 -9.27
N GLY A 971 13.10 38.43 -9.46
CA GLY A 971 12.77 39.55 -10.34
C GLY A 971 12.88 40.93 -9.67
N PRO A 972 12.51 42.01 -10.38
CA PRO A 972 12.47 43.35 -9.78
C PRO A 972 11.44 43.41 -8.65
N THR A 973 11.90 43.75 -7.45
CA THR A 973 11.03 43.95 -6.29
C THR A 973 10.33 45.30 -6.36
N PRO A 974 9.05 45.40 -5.94
CA PRO A 974 8.38 46.68 -5.77
C PRO A 974 9.13 47.60 -4.79
N THR A 975 8.97 48.92 -4.91
CA THR A 975 9.66 49.90 -4.05
C THR A 975 9.32 49.79 -2.57
N THR A 976 8.19 49.15 -2.24
CA THR A 976 7.77 48.82 -0.87
C THR A 976 8.74 47.87 -0.15
N PHE A 977 9.54 47.07 -0.89
CA PHE A 977 10.55 46.16 -0.33
C PHE A 977 11.89 46.85 0.00
N ASN A 978 12.03 48.15 -0.25
CA ASN A 978 13.27 48.86 0.04
C ASN A 978 13.61 48.77 1.55
N GLY A 979 14.75 48.14 1.86
CA GLY A 979 15.21 47.95 3.25
C GLY A 979 14.50 46.83 4.00
N PHE A 980 13.77 45.94 3.33
CA PHE A 980 13.29 44.70 3.92
C PHE A 980 14.39 43.63 3.89
N GLU A 981 14.78 43.15 5.07
CA GLU A 981 15.82 42.12 5.26
C GLU A 981 15.20 40.80 5.76
N GLY A 982 13.94 40.52 5.42
CA GLY A 982 13.26 39.27 5.78
C GLY A 982 13.21 38.29 4.61
N ASP A 983 12.77 37.06 4.88
CA ASP A 983 12.53 36.05 3.83
C ASP A 983 11.26 36.43 3.03
N HIS A 984 11.40 36.73 1.74
CA HIS A 984 10.31 37.15 0.86
C HIS A 984 9.30 36.03 0.61
N ARG A 985 9.77 34.78 0.58
CA ARG A 985 8.94 33.58 0.38
C ARG A 985 8.08 33.33 1.62
N LYS A 986 8.67 33.47 2.81
CA LYS A 986 7.92 33.38 4.08
C LYS A 986 6.87 34.47 4.18
N LEU A 987 7.26 35.73 3.91
CA LEU A 987 6.32 36.86 3.89
C LEU A 987 5.13 36.62 2.94
N LEU A 988 5.38 36.06 1.75
CA LEU A 988 4.33 35.75 0.80
C LEU A 988 3.42 34.60 1.28
N THR A 989 4.00 33.58 1.91
CA THR A 989 3.25 32.45 2.47
C THR A 989 2.35 32.92 3.61
N ASP A 990 2.91 33.66 4.56
CA ASP A 990 2.17 34.23 5.68
C ASP A 990 1.07 35.21 5.22
N TYR A 991 1.22 35.81 4.03
CA TYR A 991 0.19 36.64 3.40
C TYR A 991 -0.94 35.84 2.72
N ILE A 992 -0.64 34.66 2.17
CA ILE A 992 -1.63 33.81 1.47
C ILE A 992 -2.66 33.20 2.43
N PHE A 993 -2.23 32.79 3.62
CA PHE A 993 -3.10 32.11 4.59
C PHE A 993 -4.21 32.95 5.22
N PRO A 994 -4.05 34.26 5.51
CA PRO A 994 -5.14 35.10 6.01
C PRO A 994 -6.10 35.60 4.91
N ILE A 995 -5.92 35.21 3.63
CA ILE A 995 -6.84 35.57 2.55
C ILE A 995 -8.15 34.77 2.74
N ASP A 996 -9.15 35.40 3.37
CA ASP A 996 -10.49 34.85 3.62
C ASP A 996 -11.57 35.67 2.88
N CYS A 997 -12.70 35.03 2.57
CA CYS A 997 -13.96 35.68 2.18
C CYS A 997 -14.63 36.44 3.35
N GLY A 998 -14.20 36.23 4.60
CA GLY A 998 -14.74 36.88 5.80
C GLY A 998 -13.71 37.75 6.53
N GLY A 999 -13.67 39.06 6.25
CA GLY A 999 -12.85 39.99 7.03
C GLY A 999 -12.92 41.43 6.55
N THR A 1000 -13.68 42.25 7.27
CA THR A 1000 -13.66 43.71 7.13
C THR A 1000 -12.28 44.26 7.51
N ALA A 1001 -11.45 44.62 6.52
CA ALA A 1001 -10.32 45.52 6.73
C ALA A 1001 -10.00 46.28 5.43
N GLU A 1002 -9.87 47.58 5.59
CA GLU A 1002 -9.71 48.65 4.58
C GLU A 1002 -8.76 48.29 3.43
N GLY A 1003 -9.30 48.22 2.20
CA GLY A 1003 -8.47 47.90 1.03
C GLY A 1003 -9.17 47.48 -0.26
N GLY A 1004 -10.36 48.01 -0.56
CA GLY A 1004 -10.81 48.37 -1.90
C GLY A 1004 -10.97 47.38 -3.07
N ILE A 1005 -10.57 46.10 -3.03
CA ILE A 1005 -10.61 45.24 -4.25
C ILE A 1005 -11.48 43.97 -4.14
N VAL A 1006 -11.90 43.53 -2.96
CA VAL A 1006 -12.64 42.24 -2.80
C VAL A 1006 -14.16 42.42 -2.58
N ASN A 1007 -14.69 43.64 -2.67
CA ASN A 1007 -16.08 43.92 -2.26
C ASN A 1007 -17.16 43.62 -3.31
N ALA A 1008 -16.82 43.46 -4.60
CA ALA A 1008 -17.85 43.29 -5.64
C ALA A 1008 -18.35 41.85 -5.82
N ALA A 1009 -17.58 40.83 -5.38
CA ALA A 1009 -17.91 39.42 -5.62
C ALA A 1009 -18.68 38.75 -4.45
N CYS A 1010 -18.60 39.29 -3.23
CA CYS A 1010 -19.25 38.71 -2.06
C CYS A 1010 -20.73 39.10 -1.90
N GLU A 1011 -21.19 40.21 -2.48
CA GLU A 1011 -22.62 40.59 -2.45
C GLU A 1011 -23.53 39.61 -3.22
N GLY A 1012 -22.96 38.83 -4.15
CA GLY A 1012 -23.69 37.80 -4.90
C GLY A 1012 -23.99 36.52 -4.10
N CYS A 1013 -23.15 36.16 -3.12
CA CYS A 1013 -23.35 34.94 -2.32
C CYS A 1013 -24.30 35.13 -1.13
N HIS A 1014 -24.36 36.33 -0.52
CA HIS A 1014 -25.27 36.56 0.61
C HIS A 1014 -26.73 36.89 0.22
N ARG A 1015 -26.99 37.41 -0.99
CA ARG A 1015 -28.37 37.64 -1.45
C ARG A 1015 -29.12 36.37 -1.88
N ALA A 1016 -28.43 35.26 -2.11
CA ALA A 1016 -29.05 33.96 -2.40
C ALA A 1016 -29.42 33.16 -1.14
N ALA A 1017 -28.97 33.60 0.05
CA ALA A 1017 -29.28 32.95 1.33
C ALA A 1017 -30.41 33.65 2.13
N SER A 1018 -31.02 34.70 1.58
CA SER A 1018 -32.10 35.47 2.24
C SER A 1018 -33.32 35.74 1.35
N LYS A 1019 -33.57 34.86 0.36
CA LYS A 1019 -34.87 34.77 -0.34
C LYS A 1019 -35.29 33.33 -0.55
#